data_AF-A0AAV5W5P0-F1
#
_entry.id   AF-A0AAV5W5P0-F1
#
_cell.length_a   1.000
_cell.length_b   1.000
_cell.length_c   1.000
_cell.angle_alpha   90.00
_cell.angle_beta   90.00
_cell.angle_gamma   90.00
#
_symmetry.space_group_name_H-M   'P 1'
#
loop_
_entity.id
_entity.type
_entity.pdbx_description
1 polymer ?
#
loop_
_entity_poly.entity_id
_entity_poly.type
_entity_poly.pdbx_seq_one_letter_code
_entity_poly.pdbx_strand_id
1 'polypeptide(L)'
;IDVTKIDVQEYFRVRREFLEHRRAYQSIFSTKTAFTLPELTEIERKWNKLRISLDMAASRADHANLPHELAELSEWIAQGRALLNSHIKLAGAEPSRDRLALHQALTGHNKHFADLHRRREMLEVHGVEVTAEALEPLKLRMDNIAEEAPSRAATLRALLAHATARAYIAELEEKMKLWQSADSLALLNRWIKEYKQLAGENPRAKCTQHLDTLKRTTAADPTLDGPSMVAKVEQEGQETLRRFDGLLDILLKLRLLWSEFEEEIWRLEELAQTGLRTKQNTLAAESDAVSALEAQAEQLAPLLSTSARLAIEMRLAQLLAKKGDLAKMPVYTTRLVVELGYPSTSKEPSMLKKTVSHSSQIIMLLKTIEERLKTLAGSSSQRPEFSQKAQQMELQRRSTNLKTLRPVMEDVEQRIDALKKSVKDQITNITVETTKIRDQTTGPFGELVDASEYKKALDDMEERKTVRVQLSPEYITKIVIRLRVAIDRHETSEKEVEETEREVEECLAILGPDVPEEVQTAWRVKRDDIFTFRRVKQQLEEIEAGKVSPSLRELHHLGVLLSRLDTLPLSSLPGARLEARLAASKERVERETERKLKQLEMAGEEEVTAARELLTQSPSECLGESAVLRQRRERVLRSLDTKMDLFRRLQAFYDAVKFLRSRAVAHNTITVDERDAVATEIKDALARADSEWRRDAERLKAEVVAIQGSFFQLEFDRVSEKLSLLIHDLEKLLALNARRKDFLEGLEDFLRTAEASVDFCSQAAASSTTPDRENIEQITNDFCENLESKGVQLMQLQQAAEMTVAHFSVPSTVKRFRRRQLGDQGEPTFEDLYARLAALVDTPLPNEDDFPGAHGELLRRVRDAETAEAALLEDIESAPTTNEEQAKRLLALKTRLADLQNARKQLSLRVIRNYLDIINAR
;
A
#
# COMPACT_ATOMS: atom_id res chain seq x y z
N ILE A 1 -35.10 17.47 -17.84
CA ILE A 1 -36.11 16.58 -18.43
C ILE A 1 -35.81 15.20 -17.88
N ASP A 2 -36.66 14.68 -17.01
CA ASP A 2 -36.53 13.32 -16.49
C ASP A 2 -37.16 12.39 -17.54
N VAL A 3 -36.35 11.97 -18.51
CA VAL A 3 -36.79 11.20 -19.71
C VAL A 3 -37.37 9.83 -19.31
N THR A 4 -37.25 9.47 -18.03
CA THR A 4 -37.72 8.22 -17.44
C THR A 4 -39.24 8.04 -17.38
N LYS A 5 -40.01 9.09 -17.70
CA LYS A 5 -41.50 9.11 -17.70
C LYS A 5 -42.12 9.46 -19.06
N ILE A 6 -41.33 9.43 -20.14
CA ILE A 6 -41.78 9.82 -21.48
C ILE A 6 -42.47 8.64 -22.17
N ASP A 7 -43.61 8.91 -22.83
CA ASP A 7 -44.33 7.96 -23.68
C ASP A 7 -43.42 7.42 -24.81
N VAL A 8 -43.62 6.17 -25.24
CA VAL A 8 -42.74 5.49 -26.21
C VAL A 8 -42.64 6.29 -27.53
N GLN A 9 -43.73 6.94 -27.97
CA GLN A 9 -43.72 7.81 -29.16
C GLN A 9 -42.92 9.10 -28.95
N GLU A 10 -43.08 9.75 -27.80
CA GLU A 10 -42.37 10.98 -27.47
C GLU A 10 -40.88 10.71 -27.17
N TYR A 11 -40.57 9.52 -26.69
CA TYR A 11 -39.22 8.98 -26.58
C TYR A 11 -38.55 8.85 -27.95
N PHE A 12 -39.21 8.22 -28.93
CA PHE A 12 -38.68 8.11 -30.30
C PHE A 12 -38.54 9.49 -30.98
N ARG A 13 -39.44 10.44 -30.70
CA ARG A 13 -39.35 11.83 -31.18
C ARG A 13 -38.13 12.55 -30.62
N VAL A 14 -37.95 12.58 -29.29
CA VAL A 14 -36.81 13.24 -28.63
C VAL A 14 -35.50 12.55 -29.01
N ARG A 15 -35.51 11.23 -29.23
CA ARG A 15 -34.34 10.50 -29.70
C ARG A 15 -33.97 10.84 -31.14
N ARG A 16 -34.94 11.06 -32.03
CA ARG A 16 -34.70 11.52 -33.40
C ARG A 16 -34.07 12.91 -33.40
N GLU A 17 -34.65 13.86 -32.67
CA GLU A 17 -34.11 15.22 -32.49
C GLU A 17 -32.68 15.19 -31.91
N PHE A 18 -32.42 14.34 -30.92
CA PHE A 18 -31.09 14.17 -30.34
C PHE A 18 -30.05 13.67 -31.35
N LEU A 19 -30.43 12.76 -32.26
CA LEU A 19 -29.55 12.26 -33.33
C LEU A 19 -29.30 13.32 -34.42
N GLU A 20 -30.33 14.08 -34.79
CA GLU A 20 -30.23 15.18 -35.76
C GLU A 20 -29.26 16.28 -35.27
N HIS A 21 -29.31 16.61 -33.98
CA HIS A 21 -28.43 17.61 -33.37
C HIS A 21 -27.03 17.10 -32.99
N ARG A 22 -26.73 15.80 -33.17
CA ARG A 22 -25.40 15.22 -32.87
C ARG A 22 -24.28 15.85 -33.71
N ARG A 23 -24.55 16.13 -34.99
CA ARG A 23 -23.57 16.78 -35.89
C ARG A 23 -23.29 18.23 -35.49
N ALA A 24 -24.30 18.95 -35.00
CA ALA A 24 -24.13 20.30 -34.48
C ALA A 24 -23.30 20.30 -33.18
N TYR A 25 -23.55 19.35 -32.28
CA TYR A 25 -22.72 19.14 -31.08
C TYR A 25 -21.26 18.81 -31.43
N GLN A 26 -21.02 17.91 -32.39
CA GLN A 26 -19.66 17.57 -32.86
C GLN A 26 -18.97 18.78 -33.51
N SER A 27 -19.71 19.59 -34.27
CA SER A 27 -19.19 20.84 -34.86
C SER A 27 -18.74 21.84 -33.79
N ILE A 28 -19.54 22.07 -32.75
CA ILE A 28 -19.22 22.95 -31.60
C ILE A 28 -17.91 22.53 -30.90
N PHE A 29 -17.69 21.23 -30.71
CA PHE A 29 -16.48 20.70 -30.07
C PHE A 29 -15.25 20.62 -30.99
N SER A 30 -15.46 20.66 -32.31
CA SER A 30 -14.39 20.72 -33.31
C SER A 30 -13.87 22.16 -33.54
N THR A 31 -14.74 23.17 -33.43
CA THR A 31 -14.44 24.59 -33.67
C THR A 31 -14.15 25.37 -32.39
N LYS A 32 -13.43 24.74 -31.43
CA LYS A 32 -13.14 25.16 -30.02
C LYS A 32 -12.82 26.64 -29.75
N THR A 33 -12.65 27.48 -30.76
CA THR A 33 -12.34 28.91 -30.72
C THR A 33 -13.53 29.83 -30.47
N ALA A 34 -14.78 29.37 -30.64
CA ALA A 34 -15.99 30.21 -30.54
C ALA A 34 -16.73 30.17 -29.18
N PHE A 35 -16.30 29.32 -28.24
CA PHE A 35 -16.96 29.12 -26.94
C PHE A 35 -15.93 29.14 -25.81
N THR A 36 -16.32 29.64 -24.64
CA THR A 36 -15.44 29.61 -23.46
C THR A 36 -15.42 28.19 -22.84
N LEU A 37 -14.33 27.83 -22.15
CA LEU A 37 -14.21 26.56 -21.43
C LEU A 37 -15.41 26.25 -20.51
N PRO A 38 -15.92 27.18 -19.67
CA PRO A 38 -17.10 26.92 -18.85
C PRO A 38 -18.36 26.65 -19.67
N GLU A 39 -18.60 27.37 -20.77
CA GLU A 39 -19.75 27.13 -21.65
C GLU A 39 -19.66 25.76 -22.33
N LEU A 40 -18.48 25.36 -22.80
CA LEU A 40 -18.25 24.04 -23.38
C LEU A 40 -18.51 22.93 -22.34
N THR A 41 -18.00 23.07 -21.12
CA THR A 41 -18.26 22.09 -20.05
C THR A 41 -19.74 22.03 -19.66
N GLU A 42 -20.47 23.15 -19.73
CA GLU A 42 -21.90 23.17 -19.44
C GLU A 42 -22.72 22.49 -20.55
N ILE A 43 -22.36 22.74 -21.81
CA ILE A 43 -22.96 22.10 -22.99
C ILE A 43 -22.72 20.59 -22.94
N GLU A 44 -21.48 20.14 -22.68
CA GLU A 44 -21.13 18.72 -22.52
C GLU A 44 -21.93 18.07 -21.40
N ARG A 45 -22.01 18.72 -20.23
CA ARG A 45 -22.76 18.22 -19.08
C ARG A 45 -24.25 18.08 -19.38
N LYS A 46 -24.87 19.05 -20.05
CA LYS A 46 -26.29 19.02 -20.43
C LYS A 46 -26.55 17.94 -21.50
N TRP A 47 -25.68 17.83 -22.49
CA TRP A 47 -25.74 16.82 -23.54
C TRP A 47 -25.61 15.39 -22.97
N ASN A 48 -24.63 15.17 -22.09
CA ASN A 48 -24.43 13.89 -21.40
C ASN A 48 -25.61 13.52 -20.51
N LYS A 49 -26.18 14.48 -19.77
CA LYS A 49 -27.37 14.23 -18.93
C LYS A 49 -28.58 13.83 -19.75
N LEU A 50 -28.80 14.46 -20.90
CA LEU A 50 -29.91 14.15 -21.80
C LEU A 50 -29.73 12.78 -22.46
N ARG A 51 -28.50 12.45 -22.87
CA ARG A 51 -28.12 11.13 -23.39
C ARG A 51 -28.36 10.00 -22.40
N ILE A 52 -27.87 10.12 -21.16
CA ILE A 52 -28.06 9.11 -20.10
C ILE A 52 -29.56 8.89 -19.82
N SER A 53 -30.34 9.98 -19.83
CA SER A 53 -31.79 9.91 -19.60
C SER A 53 -32.51 9.19 -20.77
N LEU A 54 -32.06 9.40 -22.01
CA LEU A 54 -32.55 8.69 -23.20
C LEU A 54 -32.15 7.21 -23.19
N ASP A 55 -30.95 6.84 -22.73
CA ASP A 55 -30.52 5.44 -22.64
C ASP A 55 -31.34 4.67 -21.58
N MET A 56 -31.63 5.30 -20.42
CA MET A 56 -32.50 4.73 -19.39
C MET A 56 -33.96 4.59 -19.83
N ALA A 57 -34.46 5.50 -20.67
CA ALA A 57 -35.80 5.39 -21.24
C ALA A 57 -35.86 4.33 -22.36
N ALA A 58 -34.76 4.14 -23.11
CA ALA A 58 -34.60 3.09 -24.11
C ALA A 58 -34.75 1.70 -23.49
N SER A 59 -33.95 1.40 -22.46
CA SER A 59 -33.96 0.10 -21.80
C SER A 59 -35.36 -0.24 -21.27
N ARG A 60 -36.07 0.70 -20.63
CA ARG A 60 -37.47 0.48 -20.20
C ARG A 60 -38.45 0.23 -21.35
N ALA A 61 -38.34 0.96 -22.46
CA ALA A 61 -39.19 0.75 -23.63
C ALA A 61 -38.87 -0.58 -24.33
N ASP A 62 -37.61 -1.01 -24.32
CA ASP A 62 -37.12 -2.27 -24.87
C ASP A 62 -37.55 -3.48 -24.03
N HIS A 63 -37.49 -3.40 -22.69
CA HIS A 63 -37.98 -4.46 -21.79
C HIS A 63 -39.47 -4.74 -21.93
N ALA A 64 -40.25 -3.75 -22.36
CA ALA A 64 -41.69 -3.88 -22.54
C ALA A 64 -42.08 -4.35 -23.96
N ASN A 65 -41.26 -4.06 -24.97
CA ASN A 65 -41.60 -4.22 -26.39
C ASN A 65 -40.75 -5.25 -27.15
N LEU A 66 -39.64 -5.74 -26.58
CA LEU A 66 -38.77 -6.74 -27.19
C LEU A 66 -38.84 -8.09 -26.45
N PRO A 67 -38.66 -9.22 -27.15
CA PRO A 67 -38.46 -10.54 -26.54
C PRO A 67 -37.34 -10.52 -25.50
N HIS A 68 -37.41 -11.41 -24.51
CA HIS A 68 -36.52 -11.43 -23.34
C HIS A 68 -35.03 -11.36 -23.72
N GLU A 69 -34.60 -12.12 -24.73
CA GLU A 69 -33.21 -12.18 -25.21
C GLU A 69 -32.73 -10.85 -25.85
N LEU A 70 -33.63 -10.12 -26.53
CA LEU A 70 -33.35 -8.81 -27.12
C LEU A 70 -33.46 -7.66 -26.09
N ALA A 71 -34.25 -7.85 -25.04
CA ALA A 71 -34.31 -6.94 -23.90
C ALA A 71 -33.03 -7.04 -23.04
N GLU A 72 -32.53 -8.24 -22.78
CA GLU A 72 -31.21 -8.47 -22.16
C GLU A 72 -30.08 -7.88 -23.01
N LEU A 73 -30.18 -7.99 -24.34
CA LEU A 73 -29.24 -7.36 -25.26
C LEU A 73 -29.27 -5.84 -25.15
N SER A 74 -30.45 -5.24 -24.96
CA SER A 74 -30.58 -3.79 -24.75
C SER A 74 -29.98 -3.31 -23.44
N GLU A 75 -30.13 -4.06 -22.34
CA GLU A 75 -29.43 -3.77 -21.08
C GLU A 75 -27.92 -3.84 -21.25
N TRP A 76 -27.43 -4.88 -21.93
CA TRP A 76 -26.01 -5.03 -22.21
C TRP A 76 -25.48 -3.84 -23.04
N ILE A 77 -26.21 -3.42 -24.08
CA ILE A 77 -25.91 -2.20 -24.86
C ILE A 77 -25.90 -0.96 -23.95
N ALA A 78 -26.86 -0.80 -23.04
CA ALA A 78 -26.91 0.34 -22.13
C ALA A 78 -25.71 0.36 -21.15
N GLN A 79 -25.30 -0.80 -20.64
CA GLN A 79 -24.11 -0.96 -19.81
C GLN A 79 -22.83 -0.63 -20.60
N GLY A 80 -22.71 -1.11 -21.83
CA GLY A 80 -21.58 -0.80 -22.72
C GLY A 80 -21.49 0.70 -22.99
N ARG A 81 -22.62 1.35 -23.22
CA ARG A 81 -22.67 2.81 -23.41
C ARG A 81 -22.28 3.58 -22.16
N ALA A 82 -22.68 3.13 -20.97
CA ALA A 82 -22.24 3.72 -19.72
C ALA A 82 -20.71 3.61 -19.53
N LEU A 83 -20.12 2.46 -19.91
CA LEU A 83 -18.67 2.26 -19.89
C LEU A 83 -17.93 3.20 -20.86
N LEU A 84 -18.43 3.34 -22.10
CA LEU A 84 -17.86 4.26 -23.10
C LEU A 84 -17.86 5.71 -22.61
N ASN A 85 -18.85 6.08 -21.81
CA ASN A 85 -19.09 7.44 -21.33
C ASN A 85 -18.52 7.74 -19.94
N SER A 86 -17.91 6.74 -19.31
CA SER A 86 -17.34 6.90 -17.98
C SER A 86 -16.20 7.95 -17.99
N HIS A 87 -16.29 8.96 -17.14
CA HIS A 87 -15.19 9.91 -16.94
C HIS A 87 -14.20 9.30 -15.93
N ILE A 88 -13.00 8.97 -16.40
CA ILE A 88 -11.92 8.49 -15.52
C ILE A 88 -11.27 9.73 -14.91
N LYS A 89 -11.38 9.88 -13.58
CA LYS A 89 -10.69 10.93 -12.85
C LYS A 89 -9.21 10.55 -12.74
N LEU A 90 -8.37 11.19 -13.55
CA LEU A 90 -6.92 11.07 -13.47
C LEU A 90 -6.42 12.13 -12.49
N ALA A 91 -5.64 11.71 -11.50
CA ALA A 91 -5.11 12.59 -10.46
C ALA A 91 -3.98 13.47 -10.99
N GLY A 92 -3.27 13.05 -12.04
CA GLY A 92 -2.18 13.79 -12.69
C GLY A 92 -0.89 13.90 -11.85
N ALA A 93 -1.01 13.94 -10.53
CA ALA A 93 0.08 14.02 -9.56
C ALA A 93 0.71 12.66 -9.23
N GLU A 94 -0.03 11.55 -9.38
CA GLU A 94 0.44 10.19 -9.07
C GLU A 94 0.28 9.27 -10.30
N PRO A 95 1.32 9.19 -11.16
CA PRO A 95 1.26 8.42 -12.41
C PRO A 95 0.95 6.93 -12.21
N SER A 96 1.40 6.35 -11.09
CA SER A 96 1.17 4.93 -10.77
C SER A 96 -0.29 4.62 -10.43
N ARG A 97 -1.00 5.55 -9.75
CA ARG A 97 -2.44 5.42 -9.50
C ARG A 97 -3.24 5.62 -10.78
N ASP A 98 -2.85 6.58 -11.61
CA ASP A 98 -3.47 6.82 -12.92
C ASP A 98 -3.31 5.59 -13.83
N ARG A 99 -2.13 4.96 -13.84
CA ARG A 99 -1.88 3.70 -14.56
C ARG A 99 -2.83 2.59 -14.11
N LEU A 100 -3.01 2.41 -12.80
CA LEU A 100 -3.91 1.39 -12.26
C LEU A 100 -5.38 1.64 -12.64
N ALA A 101 -5.85 2.88 -12.48
CA ALA A 101 -7.22 3.27 -12.82
C ALA A 101 -7.50 3.06 -14.33
N LEU A 102 -6.56 3.44 -15.19
CA LEU A 102 -6.66 3.23 -16.65
C LEU A 102 -6.61 1.74 -17.01
N HIS A 103 -5.77 0.96 -16.35
CA HIS A 103 -5.71 -0.49 -16.56
C HIS A 103 -7.03 -1.18 -16.18
N GLN A 104 -7.62 -0.81 -15.02
CA GLN A 104 -8.93 -1.33 -14.59
C GLN A 104 -10.03 -0.94 -15.57
N ALA A 105 -10.05 0.33 -16.02
CA ALA A 105 -11.04 0.79 -17.00
C ALA A 105 -10.91 0.08 -18.35
N LEU A 106 -9.68 -0.12 -18.85
CA LEU A 106 -9.43 -0.85 -20.09
C LEU A 106 -9.79 -2.34 -19.96
N THR A 107 -9.50 -2.96 -18.80
CA THR A 107 -9.86 -4.36 -18.53
C THR A 107 -11.38 -4.53 -18.46
N GLY A 108 -12.08 -3.63 -17.76
CA GLY A 108 -13.55 -3.62 -17.71
C GLY A 108 -14.17 -3.40 -19.09
N HIS A 109 -13.62 -2.48 -19.89
CA HIS A 109 -14.01 -2.26 -21.28
C HIS A 109 -13.83 -3.53 -22.13
N ASN A 110 -12.64 -4.12 -22.14
CA ASN A 110 -12.35 -5.31 -22.94
C ASN A 110 -13.19 -6.51 -22.51
N LYS A 111 -13.42 -6.70 -21.20
CA LYS A 111 -14.28 -7.77 -20.68
C LYS A 111 -15.72 -7.62 -21.14
N HIS A 112 -16.26 -6.40 -21.09
CA HIS A 112 -17.63 -6.15 -21.52
C HIS A 112 -17.80 -6.38 -23.02
N PHE A 113 -16.86 -5.92 -23.86
CA PHE A 113 -16.95 -6.01 -25.31
C PHE A 113 -16.35 -7.28 -25.94
N ALA A 114 -15.82 -8.21 -25.15
CA ALA A 114 -15.32 -9.50 -25.65
C ALA A 114 -16.44 -10.31 -26.35
N ASP A 115 -17.68 -10.20 -25.85
CA ASP A 115 -18.84 -10.90 -26.38
C ASP A 115 -19.58 -10.11 -27.48
N LEU A 116 -19.04 -8.97 -27.95
CA LEU A 116 -19.75 -8.07 -28.88
C LEU A 116 -20.18 -8.78 -30.18
N HIS A 117 -19.34 -9.67 -30.72
CA HIS A 117 -19.69 -10.47 -31.91
C HIS A 117 -20.85 -11.42 -31.65
N ARG A 118 -20.79 -12.19 -30.55
CA ARG A 118 -21.86 -13.12 -30.14
C ARG A 118 -23.18 -12.38 -29.85
N ARG A 119 -23.10 -11.20 -29.25
CA ARG A 119 -24.24 -10.32 -28.97
C ARG A 119 -24.84 -9.71 -30.25
N ARG A 120 -24.02 -9.47 -31.29
CA ARG A 120 -24.49 -9.07 -32.63
C ARG A 120 -25.20 -10.22 -33.34
N GLU A 121 -24.69 -11.45 -33.24
CA GLU A 121 -25.36 -12.65 -33.79
C GLU A 121 -26.73 -12.88 -33.14
N MET A 122 -26.87 -12.68 -31.82
CA MET A 122 -28.18 -12.74 -31.14
C MET A 122 -29.20 -11.74 -31.72
N LEU A 123 -28.74 -10.56 -32.16
CA LEU A 123 -29.60 -9.56 -32.80
C LEU A 123 -30.08 -10.02 -34.19
N GLU A 124 -29.26 -10.78 -34.91
CA GLU A 124 -29.59 -11.32 -36.23
C GLU A 124 -30.53 -12.53 -36.13
N VAL A 125 -30.33 -13.40 -35.15
CA VAL A 125 -31.15 -14.61 -34.93
C VAL A 125 -32.53 -14.25 -34.36
N HIS A 126 -32.58 -13.46 -33.29
CA HIS A 126 -33.85 -13.14 -32.60
C HIS A 126 -34.54 -11.90 -33.18
N GLY A 127 -33.85 -11.14 -34.06
CA GLY A 127 -34.41 -9.97 -34.74
C GLY A 127 -35.39 -10.30 -35.88
N VAL A 128 -35.45 -11.55 -36.35
CA VAL A 128 -36.35 -11.96 -37.44
C VAL A 128 -37.83 -11.91 -37.02
N GLU A 129 -38.11 -12.02 -35.71
CA GLU A 129 -39.47 -12.11 -35.15
C GLU A 129 -40.05 -10.75 -34.69
N VAL A 130 -39.30 -9.66 -34.86
CA VAL A 130 -39.65 -8.31 -34.35
C VAL A 130 -39.87 -7.34 -35.51
N THR A 131 -40.82 -6.40 -35.37
CA THR A 131 -41.07 -5.37 -36.39
C THR A 131 -39.84 -4.48 -36.60
N ALA A 132 -39.59 -4.08 -37.85
CA ALA A 132 -38.45 -3.24 -38.21
C ALA A 132 -38.39 -1.93 -37.39
N GLU A 133 -39.55 -1.35 -37.04
CA GLU A 133 -39.64 -0.12 -36.24
C GLU A 133 -39.09 -0.25 -34.81
N ALA A 134 -39.19 -1.44 -34.20
CA ALA A 134 -38.66 -1.71 -32.86
C ALA A 134 -37.20 -2.22 -32.90
N LEU A 135 -36.82 -2.92 -33.97
CA LEU A 135 -35.50 -3.51 -34.12
C LEU A 135 -34.43 -2.52 -34.62
N GLU A 136 -34.78 -1.62 -35.55
CA GLU A 136 -33.85 -0.62 -36.12
C GLU A 136 -33.18 0.29 -35.06
N PRO A 137 -33.89 0.80 -34.03
CA PRO A 137 -33.28 1.57 -32.95
C PRO A 137 -32.29 0.78 -32.07
N LEU A 138 -32.46 -0.54 -31.98
CA LEU A 138 -31.55 -1.44 -31.27
C LEU A 138 -30.33 -1.77 -32.13
N LYS A 139 -30.52 -2.08 -33.42
CA LYS A 139 -29.45 -2.20 -34.42
C LYS A 139 -28.58 -0.96 -34.47
N LEU A 140 -29.19 0.22 -34.59
CA LEU A 140 -28.47 1.49 -34.60
C LEU A 140 -27.64 1.70 -33.32
N ARG A 141 -28.12 1.28 -32.14
CA ARG A 141 -27.32 1.37 -30.90
C ARG A 141 -26.18 0.37 -30.88
N MET A 142 -26.44 -0.86 -31.33
CA MET A 142 -25.42 -1.89 -31.44
C MET A 142 -24.32 -1.45 -32.39
N ASP A 143 -24.67 -0.87 -33.54
CA ASP A 143 -23.71 -0.33 -34.52
C ASP A 143 -22.95 0.87 -33.94
N ASN A 144 -23.64 1.83 -33.29
CA ASN A 144 -22.96 2.95 -32.64
C ASN A 144 -21.95 2.49 -31.56
N ILE A 145 -22.31 1.49 -30.75
CA ILE A 145 -21.40 0.96 -29.73
C ILE A 145 -20.26 0.16 -30.37
N ALA A 146 -20.53 -0.60 -31.43
CA ALA A 146 -19.52 -1.33 -32.18
C ALA A 146 -18.52 -0.39 -32.88
N GLU A 147 -18.96 0.80 -33.31
CA GLU A 147 -18.08 1.85 -33.85
C GLU A 147 -17.32 2.62 -32.76
N GLU A 148 -17.99 2.97 -31.65
CA GLU A 148 -17.39 3.78 -30.57
C GLU A 148 -16.44 2.97 -29.66
N ALA A 149 -16.67 1.67 -29.47
CA ALA A 149 -15.88 0.84 -28.56
C ALA A 149 -14.40 0.65 -28.99
N PRO A 150 -14.07 0.36 -30.27
CA PRO A 150 -12.69 0.32 -30.72
C PRO A 150 -11.96 1.65 -30.55
N SER A 151 -12.64 2.77 -30.83
CA SER A 151 -12.12 4.13 -30.67
C SER A 151 -11.82 4.43 -29.20
N ARG A 152 -12.77 4.16 -28.29
CA ARG A 152 -12.57 4.32 -26.85
C ARG A 152 -11.45 3.43 -26.32
N ALA A 153 -11.35 2.18 -26.80
CA ALA A 153 -10.25 1.30 -26.43
C ALA A 153 -8.90 1.84 -26.91
N ALA A 154 -8.83 2.45 -28.10
CA ALA A 154 -7.63 3.11 -28.60
C ALA A 154 -7.22 4.29 -27.70
N THR A 155 -8.18 5.15 -27.31
CA THR A 155 -7.94 6.25 -26.36
C THR A 155 -7.45 5.73 -25.01
N LEU A 156 -8.10 4.71 -24.44
CA LEU A 156 -7.70 4.13 -23.16
C LEU A 156 -6.31 3.48 -23.23
N ARG A 157 -5.96 2.82 -24.35
CA ARG A 157 -4.61 2.27 -24.57
C ARG A 157 -3.56 3.37 -24.68
N ALA A 158 -3.86 4.47 -25.39
CA ALA A 158 -2.96 5.62 -25.51
C ALA A 158 -2.73 6.31 -24.17
N LEU A 159 -3.79 6.55 -23.39
CA LEU A 159 -3.69 7.11 -22.04
C LEU A 159 -2.95 6.16 -21.09
N LEU A 160 -3.21 4.86 -21.16
CA LEU A 160 -2.51 3.86 -20.36
C LEU A 160 -1.02 3.79 -20.71
N ALA A 161 -0.67 3.84 -22.00
CA ALA A 161 0.71 3.89 -22.45
C ALA A 161 1.43 5.14 -21.93
N HIS A 162 0.74 6.29 -21.95
CA HIS A 162 1.25 7.55 -21.39
C HIS A 162 1.47 7.47 -19.88
N ALA A 163 0.47 7.00 -19.13
CA ALA A 163 0.59 6.80 -17.68
C ALA A 163 1.66 5.77 -17.32
N THR A 164 1.83 4.73 -18.13
CA THR A 164 2.87 3.71 -17.92
C THR A 164 4.27 4.27 -18.14
N ALA A 165 4.47 5.06 -19.19
CA ALA A 165 5.75 5.71 -19.44
C ALA A 165 6.08 6.71 -18.32
N ARG A 166 5.11 7.52 -17.88
CA ARG A 166 5.29 8.46 -16.76
C ARG A 166 5.52 7.76 -15.42
N ALA A 167 4.83 6.65 -15.15
CA ALA A 167 5.03 5.86 -13.94
C ALA A 167 6.45 5.28 -13.90
N TYR A 168 6.95 4.75 -15.02
CA TYR A 168 8.32 4.25 -15.09
C TYR A 168 9.36 5.37 -14.83
N ILE A 169 9.15 6.56 -15.41
CA ILE A 169 10.01 7.73 -15.16
C ILE A 169 9.98 8.13 -13.69
N ALA A 170 8.79 8.20 -13.08
CA ALA A 170 8.62 8.54 -11.67
C ALA A 170 9.26 7.50 -10.74
N GLU A 171 9.07 6.20 -11.02
CA GLU A 171 9.71 5.10 -10.28
C GLU A 171 11.25 5.17 -10.37
N LEU A 172 11.78 5.55 -11.54
CA LEU A 172 13.21 5.76 -11.72
C LEU A 172 13.72 6.95 -10.89
N GLU A 173 13.01 8.08 -10.90
CA GLU A 173 13.34 9.25 -10.06
C GLU A 173 13.28 8.94 -8.56
N GLU A 174 12.28 8.18 -8.11
CA GLU A 174 12.18 7.75 -6.71
C GLU A 174 13.35 6.87 -6.29
N LYS A 175 13.73 5.89 -7.13
CA LYS A 175 14.93 5.06 -6.89
C LYS A 175 16.20 5.89 -6.83
N MET A 176 16.35 6.85 -7.74
CA MET A 176 17.52 7.73 -7.75
C MET A 176 17.62 8.57 -6.47
N LYS A 177 16.51 9.12 -5.99
CA LYS A 177 16.46 9.85 -4.72
C LYS A 177 16.79 8.94 -3.53
N LEU A 178 16.26 7.71 -3.55
CA LEU A 178 16.53 6.71 -2.52
C LEU A 178 18.01 6.34 -2.46
N TRP A 179 18.65 6.07 -3.61
CA TRP A 179 20.07 5.71 -3.64
C TRP A 179 20.99 6.86 -3.20
N GLN A 180 20.55 8.11 -3.33
CA GLN A 180 21.26 9.26 -2.79
C GLN A 180 21.09 9.41 -1.27
N SER A 181 20.11 8.77 -0.64
CA SER A 181 19.80 9.00 0.77
C SER A 181 20.56 8.10 1.76
N ALA A 182 21.80 7.73 1.43
CA ALA A 182 22.53 6.64 2.09
C ALA A 182 23.08 7.10 3.42
N ASP A 183 22.74 6.38 4.49
CA ASP A 183 23.15 6.68 5.86
C ASP A 183 24.31 5.81 6.35
N SER A 184 24.86 4.95 5.50
CA SER A 184 26.05 4.14 5.79
C SER A 184 26.76 3.70 4.51
N LEU A 185 28.04 3.38 4.62
CA LEU A 185 28.83 2.80 3.51
C LEU A 185 28.26 1.45 3.07
N ALA A 186 27.77 0.64 4.00
CA ALA A 186 27.17 -0.66 3.71
C ALA A 186 25.92 -0.51 2.83
N LEU A 187 25.03 0.42 3.19
CA LEU A 187 23.82 0.71 2.43
C LEU A 187 24.14 1.34 1.06
N LEU A 188 25.12 2.26 1.02
CA LEU A 188 25.59 2.85 -0.23
C LEU A 188 26.18 1.80 -1.18
N ASN A 189 26.97 0.85 -0.67
CA ASN A 189 27.51 -0.26 -1.47
C ASN A 189 26.40 -1.15 -2.02
N ARG A 190 25.34 -1.39 -1.24
CA ARG A 190 24.14 -2.11 -1.71
C ARG A 190 23.46 -1.34 -2.85
N TRP A 191 23.25 -0.05 -2.70
CA TRP A 191 22.61 0.75 -3.75
C TRP A 191 23.46 0.92 -4.99
N ILE A 192 24.78 0.97 -4.89
CA ILE A 192 25.66 0.93 -6.06
C ILE A 192 25.51 -0.41 -6.80
N LYS A 193 25.33 -1.53 -6.09
CA LYS A 193 25.03 -2.82 -6.73
C LYS A 193 23.66 -2.81 -7.41
N GLU A 194 22.62 -2.31 -6.74
CA GLU A 194 21.27 -2.18 -7.30
C GLU A 194 21.24 -1.24 -8.51
N TYR A 195 21.95 -0.11 -8.46
CA TYR A 195 22.14 0.80 -9.58
C TYR A 195 22.79 0.08 -10.77
N LYS A 196 23.88 -0.66 -10.55
CA LYS A 196 24.57 -1.41 -11.61
C LYS A 196 23.69 -2.51 -12.20
N GLN A 197 22.87 -3.17 -11.38
CA GLN A 197 21.88 -4.14 -11.85
C GLN A 197 20.85 -3.45 -12.75
N LEU A 198 20.26 -2.33 -12.30
CA LEU A 198 19.27 -1.60 -13.09
C LEU A 198 19.87 -1.00 -14.36
N ALA A 199 21.12 -0.52 -14.32
CA ALA A 199 21.86 -0.10 -15.51
C ALA A 199 22.09 -1.25 -16.49
N GLY A 200 22.36 -2.46 -15.99
CA GLY A 200 22.46 -3.69 -16.79
C GLY A 200 21.14 -4.10 -17.44
N GLU A 201 20.00 -3.78 -16.82
CA GLU A 201 18.66 -3.94 -17.42
C GLU A 201 18.33 -2.89 -18.49
N ASN A 202 19.25 -1.94 -18.74
CA ASN A 202 19.18 -0.88 -19.74
C ASN A 202 17.90 -0.02 -19.63
N PRO A 203 17.86 0.93 -18.68
CA PRO A 203 16.68 1.74 -18.43
C PRO A 203 16.36 2.66 -19.62
N ARG A 204 17.36 2.99 -20.44
CA ARG A 204 17.20 3.73 -21.69
C ARG A 204 16.39 2.91 -22.70
N ALA A 205 16.73 1.64 -22.90
CA ALA A 205 15.96 0.75 -23.77
C ALA A 205 14.51 0.59 -23.29
N LYS A 206 14.28 0.46 -21.97
CA LYS A 206 12.93 0.41 -21.38
C LYS A 206 12.15 1.71 -21.60
N CYS A 207 12.76 2.87 -21.35
CA CYS A 207 12.15 4.18 -21.66
C CYS A 207 11.79 4.30 -23.14
N THR A 208 12.69 3.92 -24.04
CA THR A 208 12.44 3.94 -25.49
C THR A 208 11.30 2.99 -25.86
N GLN A 209 11.26 1.78 -25.31
CA GLN A 209 10.17 0.83 -25.54
C GLN A 209 8.81 1.39 -25.09
N HIS A 210 8.75 2.06 -23.93
CA HIS A 210 7.53 2.73 -23.46
C HIS A 210 7.15 3.91 -24.35
N LEU A 211 8.11 4.72 -24.79
CA LEU A 211 7.90 5.81 -25.74
C LEU A 211 7.42 5.32 -27.11
N ASP A 212 7.98 4.23 -27.63
CA ASP A 212 7.57 3.63 -28.91
C ASP A 212 6.17 3.03 -28.82
N THR A 213 5.83 2.47 -27.66
CA THR A 213 4.47 2.01 -27.38
C THR A 213 3.50 3.19 -27.33
N LEU A 214 3.88 4.27 -26.66
CA LEU A 214 3.10 5.51 -26.65
C LEU A 214 2.90 6.04 -28.08
N LYS A 215 3.96 6.23 -28.86
CA LYS A 215 3.92 6.69 -30.26
C LYS A 215 2.99 5.84 -31.12
N ARG A 216 3.08 4.51 -31.02
CA ARG A 216 2.19 3.58 -31.74
C ARG A 216 0.73 3.73 -31.32
N THR A 217 0.46 3.80 -30.02
CA THR A 217 -0.91 3.91 -29.51
C THR A 217 -1.56 5.27 -29.76
N THR A 218 -0.79 6.37 -29.73
CA THR A 218 -1.28 7.71 -30.06
C THR A 218 -1.47 7.90 -31.56
N ALA A 219 -0.67 7.24 -32.41
CA ALA A 219 -0.90 7.24 -33.85
C ALA A 219 -2.20 6.50 -34.24
N ALA A 220 -2.65 5.56 -33.41
CA ALA A 220 -3.90 4.82 -33.61
C ALA A 220 -5.15 5.61 -33.18
N ASP A 221 -5.01 6.73 -32.46
CA ASP A 221 -6.13 7.56 -32.00
C ASP A 221 -5.96 9.04 -32.42
N PRO A 222 -6.70 9.52 -33.43
CA PRO A 222 -6.61 10.90 -33.92
C PRO A 222 -7.30 11.93 -33.00
N THR A 223 -8.00 11.50 -31.94
CA THR A 223 -8.77 12.41 -31.07
C THR A 223 -7.93 13.05 -29.96
N LEU A 224 -6.78 12.45 -29.64
CA LEU A 224 -5.85 12.92 -28.62
C LEU A 224 -4.78 13.83 -29.23
N ASP A 225 -4.28 14.78 -28.44
CA ASP A 225 -3.06 15.56 -28.76
C ASP A 225 -1.80 14.70 -28.54
N GLY A 226 -1.69 13.63 -29.33
CA GLY A 226 -0.60 12.66 -29.30
C GLY A 226 0.80 13.29 -29.40
N PRO A 227 1.05 14.24 -30.32
CA PRO A 227 2.36 14.88 -30.46
C PRO A 227 2.83 15.59 -29.19
N SER A 228 1.94 16.33 -28.52
CA SER A 228 2.23 17.03 -27.27
C SER A 228 2.49 16.06 -26.11
N MET A 229 1.71 14.98 -26.02
CA MET A 229 1.88 13.94 -25.00
C MET A 229 3.22 13.22 -25.15
N VAL A 230 3.58 12.82 -26.37
CA VAL A 230 4.86 12.17 -26.67
C VAL A 230 6.02 13.11 -26.34
N ALA A 231 5.95 14.37 -26.77
CA ALA A 231 7.02 15.35 -26.54
C ALA A 231 7.29 15.58 -25.04
N LYS A 232 6.24 15.66 -24.21
CA LYS A 232 6.39 15.82 -22.75
C LYS A 232 7.08 14.62 -22.10
N VAL A 233 6.61 13.40 -22.39
CA VAL A 233 7.19 12.18 -21.82
C VAL A 233 8.62 11.96 -22.33
N GLU A 234 8.88 12.30 -23.58
CA GLU A 234 10.23 12.22 -24.16
C GLU A 234 11.18 13.22 -23.49
N GLN A 235 10.74 14.45 -23.24
CA GLN A 235 11.52 15.45 -22.51
C GLN A 235 11.78 15.02 -21.06
N GLU A 236 10.73 14.64 -20.31
CA GLU A 236 10.83 14.18 -18.92
C GLU A 236 11.74 12.93 -18.81
N GLY A 237 11.59 11.99 -19.75
CA GLY A 237 12.39 10.77 -19.80
C GLY A 237 13.86 11.04 -20.14
N GLN A 238 14.15 11.92 -21.10
CA GLN A 238 15.53 12.30 -21.43
C GLN A 238 16.23 13.00 -20.26
N GLU A 239 15.53 13.91 -19.57
CA GLU A 239 16.09 14.59 -18.40
C GLU A 239 16.40 13.61 -17.27
N THR A 240 15.47 12.70 -16.97
CA THR A 240 15.65 11.67 -15.94
C THR A 240 16.80 10.73 -16.28
N LEU A 241 16.89 10.27 -17.52
CA LEU A 241 17.98 9.40 -17.97
C LEU A 241 19.35 10.09 -17.91
N ARG A 242 19.44 11.38 -18.27
CA ARG A 242 20.70 12.14 -18.11
C ARG A 242 21.15 12.19 -16.66
N ARG A 243 20.21 12.43 -15.73
CA ARG A 243 20.51 12.41 -14.29
C ARG A 243 20.88 11.00 -13.80
N PHE A 244 20.24 9.95 -14.34
CA PHE A 244 20.56 8.55 -14.03
C PHE A 244 21.97 8.18 -14.49
N ASP A 245 22.37 8.58 -15.70
CA ASP A 245 23.71 8.32 -16.25
C ASP A 245 24.79 9.00 -15.41
N GLY A 246 24.55 10.23 -14.93
CA GLY A 246 25.47 10.96 -14.04
C GLY A 246 25.45 10.51 -12.57
N LEU A 247 24.49 9.66 -12.17
CA LEU A 247 24.31 9.27 -10.77
C LEU A 247 25.44 8.37 -10.25
N LEU A 248 25.98 7.49 -11.10
CA LEU A 248 27.05 6.58 -10.67
C LEU A 248 28.27 7.34 -10.13
N ASP A 249 28.67 8.41 -10.81
CA ASP A 249 29.81 9.24 -10.40
C ASP A 249 29.54 9.89 -9.05
N ILE A 250 28.31 10.32 -8.80
CA ILE A 250 27.90 10.89 -7.50
C ILE A 250 27.96 9.81 -6.41
N LEU A 251 27.43 8.61 -6.67
CA LEU A 251 27.44 7.50 -5.71
C LEU A 251 28.87 7.01 -5.42
N LEU A 252 29.76 6.98 -6.42
CA LEU A 252 31.16 6.61 -6.23
C LEU A 252 31.94 7.66 -5.44
N LYS A 253 31.69 8.95 -5.69
CA LYS A 253 32.25 10.04 -4.86
C LYS A 253 31.76 9.94 -3.42
N LEU A 254 30.46 9.74 -3.22
CA LEU A 254 29.87 9.50 -1.90
C LEU A 254 30.51 8.29 -1.23
N ARG A 255 30.77 7.21 -1.97
CA ARG A 255 31.39 6.00 -1.43
C ARG A 255 32.79 6.25 -0.92
N LEU A 256 33.60 7.00 -1.66
CA LEU A 256 34.95 7.37 -1.26
C LEU A 256 34.93 8.17 0.05
N LEU A 257 34.08 9.19 0.12
CA LEU A 257 33.93 10.02 1.31
C LEU A 257 33.40 9.21 2.51
N TRP A 258 32.44 8.30 2.29
CA TRP A 258 31.94 7.39 3.32
C TRP A 258 33.01 6.42 3.81
N SER A 259 33.86 5.88 2.93
CA SER A 259 34.96 4.99 3.34
C SER A 259 36.01 5.73 4.16
N GLU A 260 36.41 6.92 3.72
CA GLU A 260 37.38 7.74 4.46
C GLU A 260 36.84 8.10 5.85
N PHE A 261 35.57 8.50 5.92
CA PHE A 261 34.91 8.81 7.19
C PHE A 261 34.77 7.58 8.10
N GLU A 262 34.29 6.44 7.58
CA GLU A 262 34.09 5.22 8.39
C GLU A 262 35.40 4.61 8.87
N GLU A 263 36.46 4.62 8.07
CA GLU A 263 37.79 4.13 8.47
C GLU A 263 38.38 5.01 9.58
N GLU A 264 38.31 6.33 9.41
CA GLU A 264 38.91 7.27 10.36
C GLU A 264 38.12 7.34 11.68
N ILE A 265 36.79 7.35 11.64
CA ILE A 265 35.98 7.30 12.87
C ILE A 265 36.15 5.98 13.60
N TRP A 266 36.28 4.85 12.89
CA TRP A 266 36.49 3.55 13.52
C TRP A 266 37.87 3.47 14.20
N ARG A 267 38.92 3.95 13.52
CA ARG A 267 40.28 4.06 14.09
C ARG A 267 40.28 4.89 15.38
N LEU A 268 39.63 6.06 15.35
CA LEU A 268 39.55 6.96 16.51
C LEU A 268 38.66 6.39 17.63
N GLU A 269 37.55 5.72 17.31
CA GLU A 269 36.71 5.03 18.28
C GLU A 269 37.46 3.90 18.99
N GLU A 270 38.25 3.11 18.25
CA GLU A 270 39.10 2.05 18.80
C GLU A 270 40.20 2.61 19.70
N LEU A 271 40.90 3.66 19.25
CA LEU A 271 41.90 4.35 20.07
C LEU A 271 41.29 4.93 21.35
N ALA A 272 40.12 5.56 21.25
CA ALA A 272 39.40 6.09 22.40
C ALA A 272 39.04 4.97 23.39
N GLN A 273 38.52 3.85 22.89
CA GLN A 273 38.12 2.72 23.70
C GLN A 273 39.33 2.03 24.35
N THR A 274 40.46 1.97 23.65
CA THR A 274 41.73 1.48 24.19
C THR A 274 42.24 2.39 25.30
N GLY A 275 42.21 3.71 25.10
CA GLY A 275 42.58 4.69 26.13
C GLY A 275 41.69 4.63 27.37
N LEU A 276 40.40 4.39 27.20
CA LEU A 276 39.47 4.22 28.32
C LEU A 276 39.78 2.94 29.12
N ARG A 277 40.18 1.86 28.43
CA ARG A 277 40.63 0.60 29.08
C ARG A 277 41.96 0.76 29.81
N THR A 278 42.92 1.46 29.20
CA THR A 278 44.28 1.64 29.76
C THR A 278 44.38 2.84 30.70
N LYS A 279 43.32 3.65 30.83
CA LYS A 279 43.29 4.92 31.56
C LYS A 279 44.38 5.89 31.11
N GLN A 280 44.66 5.91 29.81
CA GLN A 280 45.63 6.81 29.17
C GLN A 280 44.91 7.63 28.11
N ASN A 281 45.27 8.91 28.00
CA ASN A 281 44.70 9.78 26.97
C ASN A 281 45.37 9.50 25.61
N THR A 282 44.94 8.43 24.96
CA THR A 282 45.40 7.99 23.64
C THR A 282 45.00 8.95 22.52
N LEU A 283 43.95 9.75 22.71
CA LEU A 283 43.49 10.74 21.72
C LEU A 283 44.23 12.08 21.81
N ALA A 284 45.11 12.29 22.79
CA ALA A 284 45.85 13.55 22.96
C ALA A 284 46.75 13.86 21.75
N ALA A 285 47.40 12.84 21.17
CA ALA A 285 48.25 12.97 19.99
C ALA A 285 47.46 13.00 18.66
N GLU A 286 46.15 12.73 18.72
CA GLU A 286 45.26 12.55 17.56
C GLU A 286 44.22 13.69 17.46
N SER A 287 44.44 14.81 18.16
CA SER A 287 43.50 15.92 18.15
C SER A 287 43.30 16.52 16.76
N ASP A 288 44.37 16.57 15.95
CA ASP A 288 44.31 17.06 14.57
C ASP A 288 43.48 16.11 13.68
N ALA A 289 43.55 14.80 13.91
CA ALA A 289 42.76 13.81 13.19
C ALA A 289 41.26 13.90 13.55
N VAL A 290 40.92 14.17 14.81
CA VAL A 290 39.53 14.42 15.24
C VAL A 290 38.96 15.68 14.57
N SER A 291 39.74 16.77 14.49
CA SER A 291 39.31 17.99 13.79
C SER A 291 39.22 17.81 12.26
N ALA A 292 40.09 16.99 11.67
CA ALA A 292 39.96 16.60 10.26
C ALA A 292 38.68 15.79 9.99
N LEU A 293 38.30 14.90 10.91
CA LEU A 293 37.06 14.12 10.82
C LEU A 293 35.80 15.00 10.92
N GLU A 294 35.80 16.00 11.80
CA GLU A 294 34.72 17.01 11.89
C GLU A 294 34.58 17.79 10.58
N ALA A 295 35.70 18.23 9.99
CA ALA A 295 35.70 18.91 8.69
C ALA A 295 35.21 18.01 7.54
N GLN A 296 35.57 16.72 7.55
CA GLN A 296 35.05 15.75 6.58
C GLN A 296 33.53 15.55 6.72
N ALA A 297 33.00 15.51 7.93
CA ALA A 297 31.55 15.44 8.16
C ALA A 297 30.80 16.68 7.67
N GLU A 298 31.37 17.88 7.85
CA GLU A 298 30.80 19.12 7.29
C GLU A 298 30.80 19.12 5.74
N GLN A 299 31.85 18.58 5.12
CA GLN A 299 31.92 18.42 3.66
C GLN A 299 30.94 17.37 3.13
N LEU A 300 30.68 16.32 3.90
CA LEU A 300 29.71 15.26 3.60
C LEU A 300 28.26 15.75 3.76
N ALA A 301 27.97 16.59 4.75
CA ALA A 301 26.63 17.05 5.09
C ALA A 301 25.76 17.54 3.91
N PRO A 302 26.23 18.39 2.97
CA PRO A 302 25.40 18.85 1.85
C PRO A 302 25.08 17.78 0.81
N LEU A 303 25.86 16.68 0.79
CA LEU A 303 25.70 15.57 -0.16
C LEU A 303 24.83 14.44 0.39
N LEU A 304 24.44 14.53 1.67
CA LEU A 304 23.77 13.48 2.42
C LEU A 304 22.30 13.80 2.71
N SER A 305 21.49 12.74 2.86
CA SER A 305 20.13 12.87 3.37
C SER A 305 20.11 13.40 4.80
N THR A 306 18.93 13.82 5.24
CA THR A 306 18.70 14.21 6.65
C THR A 306 19.01 13.06 7.62
N SER A 307 18.66 11.82 7.27
CA SER A 307 18.96 10.63 8.09
C SER A 307 20.46 10.36 8.18
N ALA A 308 21.16 10.44 7.04
CA ALA A 308 22.59 10.21 6.95
C ALA A 308 23.41 11.26 7.72
N ARG A 309 23.01 12.54 7.63
CA ARG A 309 23.61 13.61 8.44
C ARG A 309 23.47 13.34 9.94
N LEU A 310 22.28 12.94 10.36
CA LEU A 310 21.98 12.68 11.77
C LEU A 310 22.78 11.49 12.30
N ALA A 311 22.99 10.45 11.48
CA ALA A 311 23.84 9.31 11.82
C ALA A 311 25.31 9.70 12.02
N ILE A 312 25.86 10.54 11.13
CA ILE A 312 27.22 11.08 11.24
C ILE A 312 27.36 11.96 12.49
N GLU A 313 26.44 12.90 12.71
CA GLU A 313 26.43 13.79 13.87
C GLU A 313 26.38 13.00 15.19
N MET A 314 25.57 11.94 15.26
CA MET A 314 25.49 11.09 16.44
C MET A 314 26.80 10.35 16.74
N ARG A 315 27.47 9.78 15.73
CA ARG A 315 28.74 9.07 15.96
C ARG A 315 29.87 10.04 16.31
N LEU A 316 29.93 11.20 15.67
CA LEU A 316 30.87 12.27 16.04
C LEU A 316 30.66 12.73 17.48
N ALA A 317 29.41 12.96 17.89
CA ALA A 317 29.09 13.33 19.27
C ALA A 317 29.55 12.25 20.27
N GLN A 318 29.41 10.97 19.95
CA GLN A 318 29.90 9.87 20.79
C GLN A 318 31.43 9.85 20.89
N LEU A 319 32.13 10.07 19.78
CA LEU A 319 33.59 10.14 19.78
C LEU A 319 34.10 11.34 20.60
N LEU A 320 33.47 12.51 20.44
CA LEU A 320 33.80 13.73 21.18
C LEU A 320 33.53 13.59 22.68
N ALA A 321 32.45 12.91 23.07
CA ALA A 321 32.19 12.57 24.46
C ALA A 321 33.33 11.70 25.05
N LYS A 322 33.74 10.65 24.33
CA LYS A 322 34.88 9.80 24.75
C LYS A 322 36.20 10.59 24.82
N LYS A 323 36.45 11.53 23.90
CA LYS A 323 37.59 12.45 23.94
C LYS A 323 37.56 13.32 25.20
N GLY A 324 36.39 13.84 25.57
CA GLY A 324 36.18 14.59 26.80
C GLY A 324 36.46 13.77 28.06
N ASP A 325 36.04 12.50 28.09
CA ASP A 325 36.29 11.60 29.22
C ASP A 325 37.79 11.25 29.37
N LEU A 326 38.48 11.06 28.25
CA LEU A 326 39.93 10.82 28.23
C LEU A 326 40.74 12.05 28.63
N ALA A 327 40.28 13.26 28.29
CA ALA A 327 40.92 14.51 28.68
C ALA A 327 40.83 14.78 30.19
N LYS A 328 39.83 14.22 30.88
CA LYS A 328 39.66 14.31 32.33
C LYS A 328 40.55 13.32 33.11
N MET A 329 41.21 12.38 32.42
CA MET A 329 42.11 11.43 33.08
C MET A 329 43.38 12.15 33.55
N PRO A 330 43.79 12.00 34.82
CA PRO A 330 44.99 12.65 35.32
C PRO A 330 46.21 12.13 34.55
N VAL A 331 46.95 13.05 33.94
CA VAL A 331 48.28 12.77 33.42
C VAL A 331 49.16 12.44 34.63
N TYR A 332 49.46 11.16 34.86
CA TYR A 332 50.49 10.76 35.81
C TYR A 332 51.87 11.09 35.23
N THR A 333 52.17 12.38 35.09
CA THR A 333 53.55 12.85 34.93
C THR A 333 54.13 12.98 36.33
N THR A 334 55.04 12.07 36.65
CA THR A 334 55.97 12.22 37.77
C THR A 334 56.77 13.51 37.60
N ARG A 335 56.35 14.62 38.21
CA ARG A 335 57.21 15.70 38.74
C ARG A 335 56.41 16.81 39.42
N LEU A 336 56.63 16.93 40.73
CA LEU A 336 56.38 18.12 41.56
C LEU A 336 57.22 19.31 41.07
N VAL A 337 56.62 20.49 40.84
CA VAL A 337 57.18 21.81 41.19
C VAL A 337 56.03 22.80 41.42
N VAL A 338 56.21 23.62 42.45
CA VAL A 338 55.33 24.66 43.01
C VAL A 338 55.74 26.04 42.47
N GLU A 339 54.72 26.88 42.23
CA GLU A 339 54.65 28.36 42.31
C GLU A 339 55.02 29.34 41.16
N LEU A 340 54.06 30.27 40.97
CA LEU A 340 54.13 31.73 40.75
C LEU A 340 54.20 32.32 39.32
N GLY A 341 53.21 33.18 39.00
CA GLY A 341 53.37 34.38 38.15
C GLY A 341 52.41 34.53 36.95
N TYR A 342 51.33 35.31 37.11
CA TYR A 342 50.64 36.04 36.02
C TYR A 342 51.32 37.42 35.81
N PRO A 343 50.94 38.28 34.83
CA PRO A 343 50.45 38.10 33.44
C PRO A 343 51.14 39.05 32.41
N SER A 344 50.98 38.86 31.09
CA SER A 344 50.55 39.89 30.10
C SER A 344 50.89 39.63 28.61
N THR A 345 49.84 39.81 27.79
CA THR A 345 49.67 40.56 26.52
C THR A 345 50.11 40.03 25.13
N SER A 346 49.06 39.88 24.30
CA SER A 346 48.91 40.32 22.89
C SER A 346 49.36 39.41 21.74
N LYS A 347 48.39 38.88 20.98
CA LYS A 347 47.93 39.45 19.69
C LYS A 347 46.86 38.56 19.02
N GLU A 348 45.69 39.15 18.80
CA GLU A 348 44.69 38.84 17.75
C GLU A 348 45.21 39.22 16.34
N PRO A 349 44.48 39.04 15.20
CA PRO A 349 43.12 38.46 14.98
C PRO A 349 42.98 37.51 13.75
N SER A 350 41.84 36.81 13.59
CA SER A 350 41.03 36.90 12.34
C SER A 350 39.62 36.29 12.42
N MET A 351 38.68 37.17 12.06
CA MET A 351 37.27 37.06 11.64
C MET A 351 36.81 35.77 10.91
N LEU A 352 35.58 35.29 11.20
CA LEU A 352 34.43 35.25 10.25
C LEU A 352 33.17 34.57 10.84
N LYS A 353 32.17 35.41 11.16
CA LYS A 353 30.70 35.28 10.93
C LYS A 353 30.05 33.89 10.95
N LYS A 354 29.29 33.60 12.02
CA LYS A 354 28.09 32.74 11.97
C LYS A 354 26.83 33.61 11.85
N THR A 355 26.11 33.48 10.74
CA THR A 355 24.73 33.98 10.58
C THR A 355 23.75 32.84 10.84
N VAL A 356 22.90 33.01 11.85
CA VAL A 356 21.79 32.13 12.19
C VAL A 356 20.58 32.42 11.27
N SER A 357 20.09 31.34 10.65
CA SER A 357 18.69 30.98 10.33
C SER A 357 17.66 32.09 10.02
N HIS A 358 17.29 32.20 8.75
CA HIS A 358 16.06 32.87 8.28
C HIS A 358 14.92 31.88 7.93
N SER A 359 14.93 30.65 8.46
CA SER A 359 13.92 29.64 8.11
C SER A 359 12.59 29.79 8.87
N SER A 360 12.59 30.41 10.06
CA SER A 360 11.39 30.46 10.91
C SER A 360 10.45 31.65 10.61
N GLN A 361 10.94 32.71 9.95
CA GLN A 361 10.10 33.88 9.61
C GLN A 361 9.34 33.71 8.29
N ILE A 362 9.81 32.87 7.37
CA ILE A 362 9.13 32.59 6.09
C ILE A 362 7.88 31.72 6.30
N ILE A 363 7.90 30.82 7.29
CA ILE A 363 6.80 29.90 7.59
C ILE A 363 5.61 30.61 8.26
N MET A 364 5.86 31.63 9.10
CA MET A 364 4.77 32.44 9.68
C MET A 364 4.11 33.36 8.66
N LEU A 365 4.87 33.90 7.69
CA LEU A 365 4.31 34.71 6.61
C LEU A 365 3.42 33.91 5.67
N LEU A 366 3.76 32.64 5.39
CA LEU A 366 2.95 31.76 4.54
C LEU A 366 1.63 31.34 5.21
N LYS A 367 1.63 31.04 6.51
CA LYS A 367 0.41 30.74 7.27
C LYS A 367 -0.57 31.93 7.34
N THR A 368 -0.03 33.14 7.46
CA THR A 368 -0.83 34.37 7.54
C THR A 368 -1.49 34.74 6.20
N ILE A 369 -0.92 34.31 5.07
CA ILE A 369 -1.48 34.51 3.73
C ILE A 369 -2.57 33.47 3.42
N GLU A 370 -2.42 32.22 3.88
CA GLU A 370 -3.44 31.17 3.75
C GLU A 370 -4.71 31.43 4.59
N GLU A 371 -4.58 32.00 5.79
CA GLU A 371 -5.73 32.36 6.63
C GLU A 371 -6.52 33.55 6.05
N ARG A 372 -5.87 34.49 5.36
CA ARG A 372 -6.54 35.64 4.70
C ARG A 372 -7.29 35.26 3.42
N LEU A 373 -6.91 34.19 2.75
CA LEU A 373 -7.62 33.69 1.55
C LEU A 373 -8.89 32.90 1.90
N LYS A 374 -8.96 32.29 3.10
CA LYS A 374 -10.16 31.60 3.58
C LYS A 374 -11.27 32.56 4.04
N THR A 375 -10.94 33.77 4.47
CA THR A 375 -11.92 34.78 4.90
C THR A 375 -12.58 35.55 3.75
N LEU A 376 -12.13 35.39 2.50
CA LEU A 376 -12.70 36.09 1.32
C LEU A 376 -13.73 35.26 0.54
N ALA A 377 -13.89 33.97 0.84
CA ALA A 377 -14.75 33.07 0.06
C ALA A 377 -16.10 32.71 0.75
N GLY A 378 -16.44 33.34 1.89
CA GLY A 378 -17.58 32.91 2.70
C GLY A 378 -18.38 34.03 3.34
N SER A 379 -19.13 34.81 2.53
CA SER A 379 -20.39 35.43 2.98
C SER A 379 -21.07 36.27 1.88
N SER A 380 -22.10 35.71 1.23
CA SER A 380 -23.38 36.40 1.00
C SER A 380 -24.48 35.38 0.71
N SER A 381 -25.62 35.54 1.39
CA SER A 381 -26.76 34.63 1.44
C SER A 381 -28.09 35.40 1.33
N GLN A 382 -29.15 34.70 0.87
CA GLN A 382 -30.62 35.00 0.89
C GLN A 382 -31.24 35.62 -0.40
N ARG A 383 -32.42 35.23 -0.96
CA ARG A 383 -33.59 34.42 -0.50
C ARG A 383 -34.51 33.91 -1.68
N PRO A 384 -35.42 32.91 -1.46
CA PRO A 384 -36.39 32.34 -2.42
C PRO A 384 -37.89 32.38 -1.97
N GLU A 385 -38.91 32.50 -2.85
CA GLU A 385 -40.34 32.25 -2.46
C GLU A 385 -41.35 31.71 -3.54
N PHE A 386 -41.02 31.49 -4.83
CA PHE A 386 -42.07 31.20 -5.84
C PHE A 386 -42.36 29.72 -6.20
N SER A 387 -41.75 28.72 -5.56
CA SER A 387 -41.78 27.33 -6.09
C SER A 387 -42.91 26.41 -5.60
N GLN A 388 -43.63 26.73 -4.52
CA GLN A 388 -44.52 25.75 -3.86
C GLN A 388 -45.95 25.69 -4.41
N LYS A 389 -46.50 26.79 -4.97
CA LYS A 389 -47.88 26.82 -5.49
C LYS A 389 -48.08 26.08 -6.82
N ALA A 390 -47.02 25.87 -7.61
CA ALA A 390 -47.12 25.24 -8.93
C ALA A 390 -47.19 23.70 -8.86
N GLN A 391 -46.56 23.10 -7.84
CA GLN A 391 -46.52 21.64 -7.69
C GLN A 391 -47.87 21.05 -7.23
N GLN A 392 -48.69 21.84 -6.54
CA GLN A 392 -49.96 21.38 -5.98
C GLN A 392 -51.09 21.28 -7.02
N MET A 393 -51.08 22.14 -8.05
CA MET A 393 -52.06 22.10 -9.14
C MET A 393 -51.82 20.96 -10.15
N GLU A 394 -50.58 20.50 -10.28
CA GLU A 394 -50.20 19.44 -11.23
C GLU A 394 -50.64 18.04 -10.74
N LEU A 395 -50.73 17.84 -9.43
CA LEU A 395 -51.16 16.57 -8.82
C LEU A 395 -52.66 16.31 -8.94
N GLN A 396 -53.49 17.36 -8.95
CA GLN A 396 -54.94 17.22 -9.11
C GLN A 396 -55.36 16.84 -10.53
N ARG A 397 -54.61 17.25 -11.57
CA ARG A 397 -54.92 16.94 -12.98
C ARG A 397 -54.64 15.50 -13.38
N ARG A 398 -53.70 14.83 -12.70
CA ARG A 398 -53.32 13.43 -13.01
C ARG A 398 -54.27 12.39 -12.42
N SER A 399 -54.99 12.75 -11.36
CA SER A 399 -55.97 11.89 -10.66
C SER A 399 -57.26 11.66 -11.46
N THR A 400 -57.69 12.64 -12.27
CA THR A 400 -58.94 12.56 -13.05
C THR A 400 -58.79 11.77 -14.34
N ASN A 401 -57.60 11.73 -14.94
CA ASN A 401 -57.36 11.05 -16.22
C ASN A 401 -57.17 9.53 -16.09
N LEU A 402 -56.90 9.04 -14.87
CA LEU A 402 -56.77 7.60 -14.58
C LEU A 402 -58.12 6.88 -14.41
N LYS A 403 -59.22 7.63 -14.23
CA LYS A 403 -60.57 7.06 -14.05
C LYS A 403 -61.28 6.71 -15.36
N THR A 404 -60.80 7.18 -16.50
CA THR A 404 -61.48 7.05 -17.81
C THR A 404 -60.94 5.92 -18.70
N LEU A 405 -59.77 5.34 -18.39
CA LEU A 405 -59.12 4.32 -19.24
C LEU A 405 -59.39 2.86 -18.83
N ARG A 406 -59.99 2.64 -17.66
CA ARG A 406 -60.27 1.31 -17.10
C ARG A 406 -61.22 0.42 -17.94
N PRO A 407 -62.34 0.92 -18.51
CA PRO A 407 -63.26 0.06 -19.27
C PRO A 407 -62.78 -0.27 -20.69
N VAL A 408 -61.76 0.43 -21.20
CA VAL A 408 -61.17 0.17 -22.53
C VAL A 408 -60.17 -0.99 -22.48
N MET A 409 -59.54 -1.21 -21.32
CA MET A 409 -58.59 -2.31 -21.11
C MET A 409 -59.29 -3.68 -20.96
N GLU A 410 -60.48 -3.72 -20.33
CA GLU A 410 -61.28 -4.95 -20.16
C GLU A 410 -61.82 -5.51 -21.50
N ASP A 411 -62.08 -4.64 -22.48
CA ASP A 411 -62.56 -5.02 -23.82
C ASP A 411 -61.45 -5.61 -24.72
N VAL A 412 -60.19 -5.23 -24.46
CA VAL A 412 -59.00 -5.73 -25.17
C VAL A 412 -58.56 -7.09 -24.63
N GLU A 413 -58.69 -7.34 -23.33
CA GLU A 413 -58.40 -8.63 -22.70
C GLU A 413 -59.34 -9.74 -23.21
N GLN A 414 -60.63 -9.45 -23.37
CA GLN A 414 -61.61 -10.41 -23.93
C GLN A 414 -61.31 -10.82 -25.38
N ARG A 415 -60.69 -9.93 -26.18
CA ARG A 415 -60.30 -10.20 -27.57
C ARG A 415 -59.01 -11.03 -27.67
N ILE A 416 -58.09 -10.89 -26.72
CA ILE A 416 -56.83 -11.65 -26.66
C ILE A 416 -57.09 -13.11 -26.25
N ASP A 417 -58.05 -13.36 -25.36
CA ASP A 417 -58.43 -14.72 -24.96
C ASP A 417 -59.16 -15.50 -26.08
N ALA A 418 -59.92 -14.81 -26.93
CA ALA A 418 -60.55 -15.40 -28.12
C ALA A 418 -59.51 -15.87 -29.17
N LEU A 419 -58.40 -15.15 -29.32
CA LEU A 419 -57.32 -15.46 -30.27
C LEU A 419 -56.42 -16.61 -29.82
N LYS A 420 -56.18 -16.74 -28.50
CA LYS A 420 -55.40 -17.85 -27.93
C LYS A 420 -56.09 -19.21 -28.06
N LYS A 421 -57.43 -19.25 -28.10
CA LYS A 421 -58.21 -20.47 -28.37
C LYS A 421 -58.05 -20.95 -29.83
N SER A 422 -58.09 -20.02 -30.80
CA SER A 422 -58.03 -20.32 -32.23
C SER A 422 -56.70 -20.95 -32.69
N VAL A 423 -55.57 -20.51 -32.15
CA VAL A 423 -54.23 -21.00 -32.55
C VAL A 423 -53.92 -22.38 -31.96
N LYS A 424 -54.47 -22.69 -30.77
CA LYS A 424 -54.31 -24.00 -30.12
C LYS A 424 -55.14 -25.10 -30.81
N ASP A 425 -56.29 -24.74 -31.37
CA ASP A 425 -57.17 -25.63 -32.15
C ASP A 425 -56.59 -25.95 -33.55
N GLN A 426 -55.75 -25.08 -34.12
CA GLN A 426 -55.09 -25.33 -35.42
C GLN A 426 -53.89 -26.29 -35.32
N ILE A 427 -53.08 -26.19 -34.26
CA ILE A 427 -51.92 -27.07 -34.05
C ILE A 427 -52.37 -28.47 -33.63
N THR A 428 -53.42 -28.58 -32.83
CA THR A 428 -54.01 -29.88 -32.48
C THR A 428 -54.69 -30.56 -33.68
N ASN A 429 -55.35 -29.81 -34.58
CA ASN A 429 -55.91 -30.38 -35.81
C ASN A 429 -54.86 -30.93 -36.78
N ILE A 430 -53.70 -30.28 -36.94
CA ILE A 430 -52.62 -30.76 -37.84
C ILE A 430 -51.94 -32.03 -37.29
N THR A 431 -51.86 -32.15 -35.95
CA THR A 431 -51.30 -33.35 -35.29
C THR A 431 -52.31 -34.52 -35.26
N VAL A 432 -53.61 -34.21 -35.27
CA VAL A 432 -54.71 -35.20 -35.40
C VAL A 432 -54.94 -35.63 -36.85
N GLU A 433 -54.70 -34.77 -37.84
CA GLU A 433 -54.77 -35.11 -39.26
C GLU A 433 -53.61 -36.01 -39.70
N THR A 434 -52.39 -35.76 -39.20
CA THR A 434 -51.23 -36.62 -39.48
C THR A 434 -51.29 -37.99 -38.80
N THR A 435 -52.02 -38.11 -37.68
CA THR A 435 -52.33 -39.41 -37.05
C THR A 435 -53.53 -40.10 -37.71
N LYS A 436 -54.55 -39.36 -38.17
CA LYS A 436 -55.66 -39.91 -38.99
C LYS A 436 -55.21 -40.42 -40.36
N ILE A 437 -54.25 -39.78 -41.03
CA ILE A 437 -53.72 -40.27 -42.32
C ILE A 437 -52.94 -41.58 -42.12
N ARG A 438 -52.32 -41.77 -40.95
CA ARG A 438 -51.65 -43.03 -40.58
C ARG A 438 -52.65 -44.14 -40.20
N ASP A 439 -53.78 -43.80 -39.59
CA ASP A 439 -54.81 -44.79 -39.18
C ASP A 439 -55.87 -45.10 -40.27
N GLN A 440 -56.00 -44.25 -41.31
CA GLN A 440 -56.92 -44.47 -42.46
C GLN A 440 -56.36 -45.40 -43.55
N THR A 441 -55.10 -45.85 -43.44
CA THR A 441 -54.54 -46.88 -44.34
C THR A 441 -54.72 -48.32 -43.82
N THR A 442 -55.36 -48.49 -42.66
CA THR A 442 -55.61 -49.81 -42.03
C THR A 442 -57.09 -50.09 -41.68
N GLY A 443 -58.04 -49.34 -42.26
CA GLY A 443 -59.49 -49.53 -42.05
C GLY A 443 -60.25 -49.97 -43.32
N PRO A 444 -61.49 -50.51 -43.19
CA PRO A 444 -62.19 -51.29 -44.22
C PRO A 444 -62.80 -50.49 -45.39
N PHE A 445 -62.28 -49.31 -45.70
CA PHE A 445 -62.72 -48.47 -46.83
C PHE A 445 -61.62 -48.19 -47.87
N GLY A 446 -60.55 -48.99 -47.89
CA GLY A 446 -59.50 -48.95 -48.91
C GLY A 446 -59.94 -49.30 -50.35
N GLU A 447 -61.23 -49.49 -50.61
CA GLU A 447 -61.78 -49.90 -51.91
C GLU A 447 -62.27 -48.73 -52.79
N LEU A 448 -62.13 -47.46 -52.38
CA LEU A 448 -62.64 -46.31 -53.16
C LEU A 448 -61.61 -45.27 -53.63
N VAL A 449 -60.31 -45.58 -53.54
CA VAL A 449 -59.26 -44.79 -54.20
C VAL A 449 -58.42 -45.74 -55.03
N ASP A 450 -58.50 -45.60 -56.36
CA ASP A 450 -57.65 -46.33 -57.28
C ASP A 450 -56.22 -45.78 -57.20
N ALA A 451 -55.46 -46.33 -56.25
CA ALA A 451 -54.05 -46.07 -56.07
C ALA A 451 -53.18 -47.01 -56.91
N SER A 452 -53.76 -47.74 -57.88
CA SER A 452 -53.00 -48.71 -58.70
C SER A 452 -51.93 -48.04 -59.56
N GLU A 453 -52.15 -46.82 -60.07
CA GLU A 453 -51.16 -46.11 -60.88
C GLU A 453 -50.01 -45.52 -60.06
N TYR A 454 -50.29 -45.04 -58.83
CA TYR A 454 -49.23 -44.52 -57.94
C TYR A 454 -48.43 -45.63 -57.27
N LYS A 455 -49.07 -46.76 -56.95
CA LYS A 455 -48.39 -47.94 -56.42
C LYS A 455 -47.49 -48.56 -57.49
N LYS A 456 -47.94 -48.63 -58.75
CA LYS A 456 -47.13 -49.10 -59.87
C LYS A 456 -45.93 -48.19 -60.19
N ALA A 457 -46.09 -46.87 -60.06
CA ALA A 457 -44.98 -45.93 -60.24
C ALA A 457 -43.97 -45.94 -59.07
N LEU A 458 -44.42 -46.24 -57.85
CA LEU A 458 -43.55 -46.43 -56.69
C LEU A 458 -42.84 -47.78 -56.73
N ASP A 459 -43.57 -48.85 -57.08
CA ASP A 459 -43.05 -50.20 -57.26
C ASP A 459 -42.05 -50.24 -58.44
N ASP A 460 -42.32 -49.56 -59.56
CA ASP A 460 -41.39 -49.44 -60.70
C ASP A 460 -40.13 -48.60 -60.36
N MET A 461 -40.20 -47.72 -59.35
CA MET A 461 -39.06 -46.93 -58.87
C MET A 461 -38.26 -47.64 -57.77
N GLU A 462 -38.89 -48.45 -56.93
CA GLU A 462 -38.24 -49.26 -55.89
C GLU A 462 -37.66 -50.58 -56.45
N GLU A 463 -38.30 -51.19 -57.47
CA GLU A 463 -37.77 -52.33 -58.21
C GLU A 463 -36.50 -51.97 -59.02
N ARG A 464 -36.32 -50.69 -59.39
CA ARG A 464 -35.12 -50.21 -60.08
C ARG A 464 -33.93 -49.89 -59.17
N LYS A 465 -34.07 -49.98 -57.84
CA LYS A 465 -32.96 -49.81 -56.88
C LYS A 465 -32.62 -51.05 -56.07
N THR A 466 -33.33 -52.17 -56.26
CA THR A 466 -33.01 -53.44 -55.59
C THR A 466 -32.99 -54.62 -56.56
N VAL A 467 -32.06 -54.61 -57.52
CA VAL A 467 -31.54 -55.88 -58.06
C VAL A 467 -30.73 -56.55 -56.95
N ARG A 468 -31.40 -57.24 -56.02
CA ARG A 468 -30.73 -58.23 -55.17
C ARG A 468 -30.31 -59.36 -56.10
N VAL A 469 -29.04 -59.32 -56.53
CA VAL A 469 -28.36 -60.54 -56.94
C VAL A 469 -28.48 -61.49 -55.75
N GLN A 470 -29.23 -62.59 -55.89
CA GLN A 470 -29.16 -63.68 -54.93
C GLN A 470 -27.72 -64.20 -54.95
N LEU A 471 -26.92 -63.76 -53.98
CA LEU A 471 -25.55 -64.22 -53.83
C LEU A 471 -25.60 -65.71 -53.53
N SER A 472 -24.77 -66.50 -54.21
CA SER A 472 -24.76 -67.94 -53.96
C SER A 472 -24.34 -68.23 -52.51
N PRO A 473 -24.86 -69.29 -51.86
CA PRO A 473 -24.48 -69.66 -50.49
C PRO A 473 -22.96 -69.83 -50.30
N GLU A 474 -22.28 -70.30 -51.34
CA GLU A 474 -20.82 -70.44 -51.39
C GLU A 474 -20.11 -69.09 -51.40
N TYR A 475 -20.66 -68.10 -52.10
CA TYR A 475 -20.11 -66.74 -52.16
C TYR A 475 -20.31 -66.00 -50.82
N ILE A 476 -21.49 -66.15 -50.19
CA ILE A 476 -21.76 -65.63 -48.84
C ILE A 476 -20.76 -66.24 -47.84
N THR A 477 -20.55 -67.56 -47.88
CA THR A 477 -19.59 -68.25 -47.00
C THR A 477 -18.16 -67.72 -47.20
N LYS A 478 -17.74 -67.49 -48.45
CA LYS A 478 -16.41 -66.95 -48.77
C LYS A 478 -16.21 -65.53 -48.22
N ILE A 479 -17.25 -64.68 -48.29
CA ILE A 479 -17.19 -63.32 -47.75
C ILE A 479 -17.22 -63.33 -46.23
N VAL A 480 -18.01 -64.22 -45.59
CA VAL A 480 -18.01 -64.38 -44.13
C VAL A 480 -16.63 -64.84 -43.61
N ILE A 481 -15.93 -65.73 -44.33
CA ILE A 481 -14.56 -66.13 -43.99
C ILE A 481 -13.60 -64.94 -44.12
N ARG A 482 -13.69 -64.17 -45.22
CA ARG A 482 -12.89 -62.95 -45.41
C ARG A 482 -13.13 -61.91 -44.31
N LEU A 483 -14.39 -61.74 -43.91
CA LEU A 483 -14.81 -60.86 -42.81
C LEU A 483 -14.23 -61.32 -41.46
N ARG A 484 -14.28 -62.62 -41.14
CA ARG A 484 -13.65 -63.16 -39.93
C ARG A 484 -12.13 -62.95 -39.93
N VAL A 485 -11.46 -63.21 -41.05
CA VAL A 485 -10.00 -63.00 -41.17
C VAL A 485 -9.62 -61.52 -41.02
N ALA A 486 -10.44 -60.59 -41.51
CA ALA A 486 -10.22 -59.17 -41.31
C ALA A 486 -10.42 -58.78 -39.82
N ILE A 487 -11.46 -59.28 -39.17
CA ILE A 487 -11.73 -59.02 -37.74
C ILE A 487 -10.64 -59.63 -36.85
N ASP A 488 -10.10 -60.80 -37.16
CA ASP A 488 -9.07 -61.46 -36.35
C ASP A 488 -7.64 -60.95 -36.66
N ARG A 489 -7.47 -60.03 -37.61
CA ARG A 489 -6.17 -59.45 -37.96
C ARG A 489 -5.58 -58.70 -36.77
N HIS A 490 -4.29 -58.89 -36.47
CA HIS A 490 -3.59 -58.07 -35.46
C HIS A 490 -2.87 -56.92 -36.14
N GLU A 491 -3.41 -55.72 -35.98
CA GLU A 491 -2.86 -54.53 -36.64
C GLU A 491 -1.57 -54.04 -35.98
N THR A 492 -0.61 -53.73 -36.83
CA THR A 492 0.71 -53.20 -36.46
C THR A 492 0.92 -51.78 -36.98
N SER A 493 -0.02 -51.24 -37.78
CA SER A 493 -0.02 -49.84 -38.21
C SER A 493 -1.42 -49.21 -38.20
N GLU A 494 -1.49 -47.88 -38.05
CA GLU A 494 -2.77 -47.14 -38.16
C GLU A 494 -3.38 -47.28 -39.57
N LYS A 495 -2.52 -47.44 -40.58
CA LYS A 495 -2.95 -47.75 -41.95
C LYS A 495 -3.59 -49.13 -42.03
N GLU A 496 -3.05 -50.14 -41.32
CA GLU A 496 -3.67 -51.46 -41.23
C GLU A 496 -5.02 -51.45 -40.49
N VAL A 497 -5.21 -50.53 -39.53
CA VAL A 497 -6.51 -50.31 -38.87
C VAL A 497 -7.54 -49.73 -39.84
N GLU A 498 -7.16 -48.72 -40.63
CA GLU A 498 -8.01 -48.13 -41.67
C GLU A 498 -8.33 -49.12 -42.80
N GLU A 499 -7.34 -49.93 -43.19
CA GLU A 499 -7.52 -51.01 -44.18
C GLU A 499 -8.46 -52.09 -43.65
N THR A 500 -8.37 -52.45 -42.37
CA THR A 500 -9.27 -53.43 -41.74
C THR A 500 -10.69 -52.89 -41.63
N GLU A 501 -10.89 -51.62 -41.25
CA GLU A 501 -12.22 -50.98 -41.28
C GLU A 501 -12.81 -50.96 -42.69
N ARG A 502 -12.03 -50.57 -43.70
CA ARG A 502 -12.49 -50.56 -45.09
C ARG A 502 -12.83 -51.97 -45.58
N GLU A 503 -11.98 -52.96 -45.33
CA GLU A 503 -12.22 -54.36 -45.71
C GLU A 503 -13.47 -54.93 -45.04
N VAL A 504 -13.71 -54.60 -43.77
CA VAL A 504 -14.91 -55.03 -43.03
C VAL A 504 -16.17 -54.32 -43.54
N GLU A 505 -16.11 -53.01 -43.78
CA GLU A 505 -17.23 -52.23 -44.34
C GLU A 505 -17.62 -52.71 -45.75
N GLU A 506 -16.63 -53.00 -46.61
CA GLU A 506 -16.87 -53.61 -47.93
C GLU A 506 -17.56 -54.98 -47.81
N CYS A 507 -17.10 -55.83 -46.88
CA CYS A 507 -17.72 -57.15 -46.65
C CYS A 507 -19.14 -57.03 -46.09
N LEU A 508 -19.39 -56.08 -45.18
CA LEU A 508 -20.72 -55.81 -44.61
C LEU A 508 -21.68 -55.23 -45.64
N ALA A 509 -21.21 -54.34 -46.54
CA ALA A 509 -22.01 -53.78 -47.62
C ALA A 509 -22.48 -54.85 -48.63
N ILE A 510 -21.67 -55.89 -48.84
CA ILE A 510 -22.02 -57.02 -49.72
C ILE A 510 -22.97 -58.01 -49.03
N LEU A 511 -22.78 -58.27 -47.73
CA LEU A 511 -23.56 -59.27 -46.98
C LEU A 511 -24.91 -58.75 -46.47
N GLY A 512 -25.06 -57.44 -46.23
CA GLY A 512 -26.31 -56.84 -45.77
C GLY A 512 -26.88 -57.53 -44.51
N PRO A 513 -28.11 -58.09 -44.56
CA PRO A 513 -28.73 -58.76 -43.40
C PRO A 513 -28.20 -60.17 -43.12
N ASP A 514 -27.43 -60.79 -44.02
CA ASP A 514 -27.02 -62.21 -43.93
C ASP A 514 -25.73 -62.44 -43.11
N VAL A 515 -25.33 -61.45 -42.28
CA VAL A 515 -24.11 -61.52 -41.47
C VAL A 515 -24.37 -62.30 -40.18
N PRO A 516 -23.58 -63.35 -39.85
CA PRO A 516 -23.74 -64.11 -38.61
C PRO A 516 -23.59 -63.23 -37.36
N GLU A 517 -24.46 -63.45 -36.36
CA GLU A 517 -24.50 -62.65 -35.13
C GLU A 517 -23.16 -62.66 -34.36
N GLU A 518 -22.48 -63.81 -34.32
CA GLU A 518 -21.15 -63.96 -33.71
C GLU A 518 -20.10 -63.01 -34.32
N VAL A 519 -20.15 -62.84 -35.64
CA VAL A 519 -19.21 -61.99 -36.39
C VAL A 519 -19.56 -60.52 -36.19
N GLN A 520 -20.86 -60.20 -36.10
CA GLN A 520 -21.30 -58.85 -35.73
C GLN A 520 -20.90 -58.48 -34.29
N THR A 521 -20.95 -59.43 -33.35
CA THR A 521 -20.49 -59.18 -31.97
C THR A 521 -18.97 -58.98 -31.91
N ALA A 522 -18.19 -59.82 -32.59
CA ALA A 522 -16.73 -59.69 -32.63
C ALA A 522 -16.30 -58.36 -33.28
N TRP A 523 -16.98 -57.95 -34.36
CA TRP A 523 -16.71 -56.66 -34.99
C TRP A 523 -17.06 -55.48 -34.08
N ARG A 524 -18.20 -55.53 -33.36
CA ARG A 524 -18.57 -54.47 -32.42
C ARG A 524 -17.49 -54.26 -31.34
N VAL A 525 -17.01 -55.35 -30.74
CA VAL A 525 -15.94 -55.28 -29.73
C VAL A 525 -14.66 -54.65 -30.32
N LYS A 526 -14.21 -55.12 -31.48
CA LYS A 526 -13.00 -54.58 -32.13
C LYS A 526 -13.17 -53.12 -32.56
N ARG A 527 -14.35 -52.74 -33.05
CA ARG A 527 -14.68 -51.36 -33.43
C ARG A 527 -14.71 -50.43 -32.23
N ASP A 528 -15.22 -50.87 -31.08
CA ASP A 528 -15.21 -50.11 -29.83
C ASP A 528 -13.76 -49.91 -29.31
N ASP A 529 -12.90 -50.91 -29.46
CA ASP A 529 -11.47 -50.82 -29.15
C ASP A 529 -10.75 -49.82 -30.08
N ILE A 530 -11.00 -49.85 -31.40
CA ILE A 530 -10.45 -48.90 -32.38
C ILE A 530 -10.90 -47.46 -32.07
N PHE A 531 -12.19 -47.28 -31.74
CA PHE A 531 -12.74 -45.98 -31.38
C PHE A 531 -12.09 -45.43 -30.11
N THR A 532 -11.96 -46.28 -29.09
CA THR A 532 -11.33 -45.92 -27.81
C THR A 532 -9.85 -45.55 -28.01
N PHE A 533 -9.12 -46.30 -28.83
CA PHE A 533 -7.73 -46.01 -29.20
C PHE A 533 -7.59 -44.63 -29.88
N ARG A 534 -8.39 -44.35 -30.92
CA ARG A 534 -8.33 -43.06 -31.63
C ARG A 534 -8.69 -41.90 -30.70
N ARG A 535 -9.70 -42.08 -29.85
CA ARG A 535 -10.14 -41.07 -28.87
C ARG A 535 -9.02 -40.73 -27.88
N VAL A 536 -8.38 -41.74 -27.27
CA VAL A 536 -7.29 -41.52 -26.32
C VAL A 536 -6.08 -40.88 -26.99
N LYS A 537 -5.71 -41.33 -28.21
CA LYS A 537 -4.63 -40.73 -29.01
C LYS A 537 -4.90 -39.25 -29.27
N GLN A 538 -6.09 -38.89 -29.74
CA GLN A 538 -6.47 -37.51 -30.01
C GLN A 538 -6.40 -36.65 -28.74
N GLN A 539 -6.93 -37.14 -27.62
CA GLN A 539 -6.89 -36.41 -26.35
C GLN A 539 -5.45 -36.18 -25.86
N LEU A 540 -4.55 -37.15 -26.03
CA LEU A 540 -3.13 -36.99 -25.71
C LEU A 540 -2.43 -35.98 -26.64
N GLU A 541 -2.76 -35.97 -27.93
CA GLU A 541 -2.23 -34.99 -28.87
C GLU A 541 -2.71 -33.56 -28.54
N GLU A 542 -3.96 -33.40 -28.10
CA GLU A 542 -4.48 -32.11 -27.64
C GLU A 542 -3.79 -31.61 -26.36
N ILE A 543 -3.48 -32.53 -25.44
CA ILE A 543 -2.72 -32.26 -24.22
C ILE A 543 -1.27 -31.85 -24.53
N GLU A 544 -0.60 -32.59 -25.42
CA GLU A 544 0.79 -32.31 -25.82
C GLU A 544 0.90 -31.00 -26.63
N ALA A 545 -0.10 -30.71 -27.47
CA ALA A 545 -0.21 -29.43 -28.18
C ALA A 545 -0.55 -28.24 -27.26
N GLY A 546 -0.79 -28.48 -25.96
CA GLY A 546 -1.09 -27.45 -24.97
C GLY A 546 -2.48 -26.84 -25.11
N LYS A 547 -3.40 -27.46 -25.85
CA LYS A 547 -4.79 -27.01 -25.99
C LYS A 547 -5.61 -27.26 -24.73
N VAL A 548 -5.24 -28.30 -23.97
CA VAL A 548 -5.90 -28.71 -22.73
C VAL A 548 -4.85 -28.92 -21.64
N SER A 549 -5.14 -28.46 -20.42
CA SER A 549 -4.31 -28.72 -19.23
C SER A 549 -4.93 -29.87 -18.43
N PRO A 550 -4.44 -31.11 -18.58
CA PRO A 550 -5.11 -32.26 -18.00
C PRO A 550 -4.87 -32.38 -16.50
N SER A 551 -5.86 -32.91 -15.78
CA SER A 551 -5.67 -33.34 -14.40
C SER A 551 -4.98 -34.71 -14.32
N LEU A 552 -4.30 -35.02 -13.20
CA LEU A 552 -3.72 -36.37 -12.98
C LEU A 552 -4.80 -37.47 -12.99
N ARG A 553 -6.03 -37.12 -12.59
CA ARG A 553 -7.20 -38.02 -12.66
C ARG A 553 -7.61 -38.33 -14.10
N GLU A 554 -7.64 -37.34 -14.98
CA GLU A 554 -7.92 -37.54 -16.40
C GLU A 554 -6.83 -38.42 -17.04
N LEU A 555 -5.56 -38.15 -16.78
CA LEU A 555 -4.45 -38.99 -17.27
C LEU A 555 -4.51 -40.42 -16.72
N HIS A 556 -4.97 -40.60 -15.47
CA HIS A 556 -5.23 -41.93 -14.93
C HIS A 556 -6.38 -42.63 -15.68
N HIS A 557 -7.49 -41.93 -15.91
CA HIS A 557 -8.63 -42.47 -16.65
C HIS A 557 -8.25 -42.90 -18.09
N LEU A 558 -7.44 -42.09 -18.79
CA LEU A 558 -6.89 -42.45 -20.10
C LEU A 558 -6.04 -43.74 -20.02
N GLY A 559 -5.28 -43.92 -18.94
CA GLY A 559 -4.52 -45.15 -18.70
C GLY A 559 -5.41 -46.37 -18.49
N VAL A 560 -6.51 -46.23 -17.74
CA VAL A 560 -7.49 -47.30 -17.54
C VAL A 560 -8.16 -47.68 -18.87
N LEU A 561 -8.51 -46.70 -19.70
CA LEU A 561 -9.08 -46.95 -21.02
C LEU A 561 -8.11 -47.70 -21.93
N LEU A 562 -6.81 -47.37 -21.89
CA LEU A 562 -5.79 -48.11 -22.64
C LEU A 562 -5.62 -49.55 -22.12
N SER A 563 -5.68 -49.76 -20.81
CA SER A 563 -5.52 -51.11 -20.22
C SER A 563 -6.68 -52.07 -20.49
N ARG A 564 -7.80 -51.58 -21.03
CA ARG A 564 -9.02 -52.34 -21.35
C ARG A 564 -9.12 -52.75 -22.82
N LEU A 565 -8.11 -52.44 -23.63
CA LEU A 565 -8.07 -52.83 -25.04
C LEU A 565 -7.65 -54.30 -25.12
N ASP A 566 -8.60 -55.18 -25.41
CA ASP A 566 -8.40 -56.63 -25.39
C ASP A 566 -8.09 -57.20 -26.78
N THR A 567 -8.58 -56.56 -27.86
CA THR A 567 -8.43 -57.08 -29.25
C THR A 567 -7.29 -56.45 -30.04
N LEU A 568 -6.76 -55.32 -29.56
CA LEU A 568 -5.67 -54.56 -30.20
C LEU A 568 -4.38 -54.64 -29.37
N PRO A 569 -3.33 -55.35 -29.83
CA PRO A 569 -2.05 -55.35 -29.14
C PRO A 569 -1.35 -53.98 -29.26
N LEU A 570 -1.37 -53.20 -28.17
CA LEU A 570 -0.74 -51.87 -28.09
C LEU A 570 0.78 -51.87 -28.35
N SER A 571 1.42 -53.03 -28.27
CA SER A 571 2.87 -53.21 -28.44
C SER A 571 3.34 -53.12 -29.90
N SER A 572 2.45 -53.26 -30.89
CA SER A 572 2.80 -53.32 -32.31
C SER A 572 2.49 -52.07 -33.14
N LEU A 573 1.73 -51.10 -32.64
CA LEU A 573 1.32 -49.91 -33.40
C LEU A 573 2.38 -48.77 -33.39
N PRO A 574 2.65 -48.03 -34.50
CA PRO A 574 3.80 -47.14 -34.69
C PRO A 574 3.51 -45.69 -34.24
N GLY A 575 2.63 -45.50 -33.25
CA GLY A 575 2.40 -44.21 -32.58
C GLY A 575 3.38 -43.97 -31.43
N ALA A 576 4.64 -44.38 -31.54
CA ALA A 576 5.70 -44.38 -30.51
C ALA A 576 5.18 -44.41 -29.05
N ARG A 577 4.48 -45.52 -28.74
CA ARG A 577 3.92 -45.96 -27.45
C ARG A 577 3.09 -44.92 -26.70
N LEU A 578 1.77 -44.93 -26.92
CA LEU A 578 0.78 -44.15 -26.15
C LEU A 578 0.95 -44.30 -24.63
N GLU A 579 1.33 -45.48 -24.14
CA GLU A 579 1.65 -45.69 -22.72
C GLU A 579 2.86 -44.87 -22.26
N ALA A 580 3.90 -44.78 -23.09
CA ALA A 580 5.09 -43.98 -22.81
C ALA A 580 4.78 -42.47 -22.91
N ARG A 581 3.97 -42.05 -23.88
CA ARG A 581 3.47 -40.66 -24.00
C ARG A 581 2.59 -40.25 -22.83
N LEU A 582 1.70 -41.15 -22.41
CA LEU A 582 0.86 -40.96 -21.23
C LEU A 582 1.72 -40.89 -19.96
N ALA A 583 2.74 -41.75 -19.84
CA ALA A 583 3.69 -41.71 -18.73
C ALA A 583 4.48 -40.39 -18.70
N ALA A 584 4.98 -39.92 -19.85
CA ALA A 584 5.66 -38.63 -19.97
C ALA A 584 4.74 -37.45 -19.62
N SER A 585 3.47 -37.51 -20.05
CA SER A 585 2.46 -36.51 -19.71
C SER A 585 2.14 -36.49 -18.21
N LYS A 586 2.01 -37.68 -17.59
CA LYS A 586 1.85 -37.82 -16.13
C LYS A 586 3.03 -37.19 -15.40
N GLU A 587 4.25 -37.56 -15.78
CA GLU A 587 5.48 -37.05 -15.16
C GLU A 587 5.61 -35.51 -15.33
N ARG A 588 5.19 -34.95 -16.47
CA ARG A 588 5.15 -33.51 -16.70
C ARG A 588 4.18 -32.81 -15.75
N VAL A 589 2.95 -33.33 -15.60
CA VAL A 589 1.94 -32.78 -14.69
C VAL A 589 2.36 -32.94 -13.23
N GLU A 590 2.99 -34.06 -12.87
CA GLU A 590 3.55 -34.26 -11.53
C GLU A 590 4.64 -33.23 -11.20
N ARG A 591 5.58 -32.96 -12.12
CA ARG A 591 6.59 -31.91 -11.93
C ARG A 591 5.97 -30.51 -11.83
N GLU A 592 4.93 -30.23 -12.62
CA GLU A 592 4.26 -28.93 -12.58
C GLU A 592 3.49 -28.73 -11.26
N THR A 593 2.78 -29.76 -10.81
CA THR A 593 2.08 -29.75 -9.51
C THR A 593 3.08 -29.66 -8.35
N GLU A 594 4.22 -30.35 -8.41
CA GLU A 594 5.30 -30.21 -7.42
C GLU A 594 5.83 -28.76 -7.37
N ARG A 595 6.06 -28.13 -8.53
CA ARG A 595 6.48 -26.72 -8.58
C ARG A 595 5.41 -25.80 -7.99
N LYS A 596 4.12 -26.02 -8.28
CA LYS A 596 3.01 -25.24 -7.70
C LYS A 596 2.93 -25.42 -6.19
N LEU A 597 3.07 -26.67 -5.69
CA LEU A 597 3.12 -26.94 -4.25
C LEU A 597 4.30 -26.23 -3.58
N LYS A 598 5.47 -26.24 -4.22
CA LYS A 598 6.65 -25.50 -3.74
C LYS A 598 6.42 -24.00 -3.75
N GLN A 599 5.79 -23.45 -4.79
CA GLN A 599 5.45 -22.01 -4.85
C GLN A 599 4.48 -21.61 -3.73
N LEU A 600 3.45 -22.42 -3.49
CA LEU A 600 2.49 -22.20 -2.40
C LEU A 600 3.16 -22.32 -1.03
N GLU A 601 4.12 -23.22 -0.87
CA GLU A 601 4.94 -23.31 0.35
C GLU A 601 5.72 -22.02 0.62
N MET A 602 6.11 -21.29 -0.42
CA MET A 602 6.85 -20.02 -0.33
C MET A 602 5.98 -18.81 0.03
N ALA A 603 4.68 -18.99 0.25
CA ALA A 603 3.76 -17.91 0.59
C ALA A 603 4.22 -17.11 1.83
N GLY A 604 4.17 -15.78 1.69
CA GLY A 604 4.47 -14.81 2.76
C GLY A 604 3.27 -14.54 3.67
N GLU A 605 3.39 -13.55 4.55
CA GLU A 605 2.37 -13.17 5.53
C GLU A 605 0.99 -12.89 4.93
N GLU A 606 0.94 -12.15 3.81
CA GLU A 606 -0.32 -11.74 3.17
C GLU A 606 -0.99 -12.89 2.38
N GLU A 607 -0.20 -13.87 1.95
CA GLU A 607 -0.63 -14.92 1.02
C GLU A 607 -0.85 -16.27 1.71
N VAL A 608 -0.31 -16.48 2.92
CA VAL A 608 -0.32 -17.79 3.60
C VAL A 608 -1.73 -18.36 3.78
N THR A 609 -2.69 -17.51 4.13
CA THR A 609 -4.10 -17.91 4.33
C THR A 609 -4.74 -18.33 3.01
N ALA A 610 -4.54 -17.53 1.95
CA ALA A 610 -5.05 -17.84 0.62
C ALA A 610 -4.41 -19.11 0.04
N ALA A 611 -3.09 -19.28 0.22
CA ALA A 611 -2.36 -20.48 -0.20
C ALA A 611 -2.89 -21.75 0.50
N ARG A 612 -3.19 -21.65 1.80
CA ARG A 612 -3.79 -22.75 2.56
C ARG A 612 -5.21 -23.05 2.11
N GLU A 613 -6.05 -22.03 1.89
CA GLU A 613 -7.41 -22.19 1.40
C GLU A 613 -7.44 -22.85 0.03
N LEU A 614 -6.57 -22.41 -0.90
CA LEU A 614 -6.40 -23.01 -2.22
C LEU A 614 -6.05 -24.50 -2.13
N LEU A 615 -5.14 -24.88 -1.22
CA LEU A 615 -4.78 -26.28 -1.01
C LEU A 615 -5.88 -27.09 -0.32
N THR A 616 -6.74 -26.46 0.47
CA THR A 616 -7.84 -27.13 1.18
C THR A 616 -9.05 -27.33 0.27
N GLN A 617 -9.36 -26.34 -0.58
CA GLN A 617 -10.45 -26.38 -1.56
C GLN A 617 -10.14 -27.29 -2.75
N SER A 618 -8.86 -27.53 -3.03
CA SER A 618 -8.44 -28.50 -4.05
C SER A 618 -8.77 -29.92 -3.58
N PRO A 619 -9.64 -30.68 -4.28
CA PRO A 619 -9.99 -32.04 -3.89
C PRO A 619 -8.73 -32.92 -3.82
N SER A 620 -8.57 -33.69 -2.74
CA SER A 620 -7.47 -34.67 -2.60
C SER A 620 -7.44 -35.70 -3.74
N GLU A 621 -8.59 -35.94 -4.35
CA GLU A 621 -8.80 -36.82 -5.50
C GLU A 621 -8.11 -36.33 -6.79
N CYS A 622 -7.80 -35.03 -6.90
CA CYS A 622 -7.19 -34.44 -8.10
C CYS A 622 -5.70 -34.76 -8.25
N LEU A 623 -5.03 -35.22 -7.19
CA LEU A 623 -3.61 -35.62 -7.20
C LEU A 623 -3.40 -37.09 -7.61
N GLY A 624 -4.48 -37.85 -7.85
CA GLY A 624 -4.41 -39.26 -8.22
C GLY A 624 -3.77 -40.16 -7.15
N GLU A 625 -3.19 -41.28 -7.59
CA GLU A 625 -2.55 -42.29 -6.73
C GLU A 625 -1.15 -41.88 -6.23
N SER A 626 -0.56 -40.79 -6.73
CA SER A 626 0.82 -40.37 -6.44
C SER A 626 1.04 -40.09 -4.95
N ALA A 627 1.62 -41.07 -4.24
CA ALA A 627 1.87 -40.99 -2.80
C ALA A 627 2.86 -39.88 -2.44
N VAL A 628 3.83 -39.62 -3.33
CA VAL A 628 4.86 -38.59 -3.15
C VAL A 628 4.24 -37.19 -3.15
N LEU A 629 3.36 -36.89 -4.10
CA LEU A 629 2.68 -35.59 -4.16
C LEU A 629 1.70 -35.38 -3.00
N ARG A 630 1.04 -36.45 -2.55
CA ARG A 630 0.16 -36.40 -1.37
C ARG A 630 0.95 -36.08 -0.11
N GLN A 631 2.06 -36.78 0.11
CA GLN A 631 2.97 -36.51 1.22
C GLN A 631 3.56 -35.10 1.14
N ARG A 632 3.89 -34.61 -0.07
CA ARG A 632 4.36 -33.24 -0.27
C ARG A 632 3.29 -32.22 0.08
N ARG A 633 2.05 -32.40 -0.38
CA ARG A 633 0.92 -31.53 -0.03
C ARG A 633 0.70 -31.47 1.48
N GLU A 634 0.73 -32.60 2.18
CA GLU A 634 0.61 -32.64 3.64
C GLU A 634 1.77 -31.91 4.34
N ARG A 635 2.99 -32.00 3.80
CA ARG A 635 4.13 -31.22 4.31
C ARG A 635 3.90 -29.72 4.11
N VAL A 636 3.46 -29.31 2.91
CA VAL A 636 3.19 -27.90 2.59
C VAL A 636 2.07 -27.36 3.48
N LEU A 637 0.98 -28.12 3.69
CA LEU A 637 -0.09 -27.73 4.62
C LEU A 637 0.43 -27.51 6.03
N ARG A 638 1.23 -28.45 6.57
CA ARG A 638 1.86 -28.30 7.89
C ARG A 638 2.77 -27.08 7.97
N SER A 639 3.53 -26.82 6.90
CA SER A 639 4.40 -25.63 6.79
C SER A 639 3.57 -24.34 6.85
N LEU A 640 2.47 -24.27 6.08
CA LEU A 640 1.56 -23.13 6.07
C LEU A 640 0.85 -22.93 7.41
N ASP A 641 0.38 -24.00 8.05
CA ASP A 641 -0.20 -23.95 9.41
C ASP A 641 0.81 -23.37 10.42
N THR A 642 2.05 -23.85 10.37
CA THR A 642 3.14 -23.35 11.23
C THR A 642 3.41 -21.87 10.99
N LYS A 643 3.41 -21.42 9.73
CA LYS A 643 3.56 -19.99 9.38
C LYS A 643 2.40 -19.14 9.87
N MET A 644 1.16 -19.61 9.71
CA MET A 644 -0.02 -18.89 10.20
C MET A 644 0.04 -18.70 11.72
N ASP A 645 0.41 -19.75 12.44
CA ASP A 645 0.58 -19.69 13.90
C ASP A 645 1.73 -18.76 14.29
N LEU A 646 2.85 -18.79 13.56
CA LEU A 646 3.95 -17.85 13.74
C LEU A 646 3.49 -16.40 13.57
N PHE A 647 2.82 -16.07 12.47
CA PHE A 647 2.37 -14.68 12.22
C PHE A 647 1.36 -14.21 13.26
N ARG A 648 0.46 -15.09 13.71
CA ARG A 648 -0.47 -14.78 14.81
C ARG A 648 0.28 -14.44 16.10
N ARG A 649 1.30 -15.22 16.46
CA ARG A 649 2.12 -14.97 17.66
C ARG A 649 3.02 -13.74 17.51
N LEU A 650 3.56 -13.50 16.32
CA LEU A 650 4.33 -12.30 16.01
C LEU A 650 3.47 -11.04 16.17
N GLN A 651 2.22 -11.08 15.70
CA GLN A 651 1.26 -10.00 15.88
C GLN A 651 0.94 -9.77 17.37
N ALA A 652 0.70 -10.83 18.14
CA ALA A 652 0.49 -10.71 19.58
C ALA A 652 1.71 -10.11 20.31
N PHE A 653 2.92 -10.49 19.91
CA PHE A 653 4.16 -9.93 20.43
C PHE A 653 4.32 -8.44 20.08
N TYR A 654 4.02 -8.06 18.83
CA TYR A 654 3.98 -6.67 18.40
C TYR A 654 2.99 -5.84 19.24
N ASP A 655 1.78 -6.36 19.47
CA ASP A 655 0.75 -5.68 20.26
C ASP A 655 1.17 -5.52 21.73
N ALA A 656 1.90 -6.49 22.31
CA ALA A 656 2.48 -6.37 23.64
C ALA A 656 3.53 -5.25 23.72
N VAL A 657 4.46 -5.16 22.76
CA VAL A 657 5.46 -4.08 22.69
C VAL A 657 4.77 -2.72 22.50
N LYS A 658 3.74 -2.65 21.67
CA LYS A 658 2.94 -1.44 21.46
C LYS A 658 2.20 -1.00 22.73
N PHE A 659 1.63 -1.94 23.46
CA PHE A 659 0.99 -1.68 24.76
C PHE A 659 2.00 -1.12 25.77
N LEU A 660 3.19 -1.72 25.87
CA LEU A 660 4.25 -1.19 26.74
C LEU A 660 4.67 0.21 26.34
N ARG A 661 4.80 0.49 25.04
CA ARG A 661 5.14 1.82 24.54
C ARG A 661 4.08 2.85 24.92
N SER A 662 2.79 2.54 24.75
CA SER A 662 1.73 3.49 25.13
C SER A 662 1.70 3.74 26.63
N ARG A 663 1.91 2.70 27.43
CA ARG A 663 2.01 2.81 28.90
C ARG A 663 3.22 3.63 29.31
N ALA A 664 4.38 3.40 28.70
CA ALA A 664 5.58 4.19 28.95
C ALA A 664 5.33 5.69 28.68
N VAL A 665 4.64 6.06 27.60
CA VAL A 665 4.28 7.46 27.33
C VAL A 665 3.34 8.02 28.41
N ALA A 666 2.35 7.24 28.83
CA ALA A 666 1.42 7.66 29.90
C ALA A 666 2.13 7.90 31.24
N HIS A 667 3.20 7.14 31.51
CA HIS A 667 4.02 7.30 32.72
C HIS A 667 5.08 8.40 32.61
N ASN A 668 5.18 9.17 31.51
CA ASN A 668 6.16 10.27 31.43
C ASN A 668 5.88 11.39 32.45
N THR A 669 4.61 11.58 32.80
CA THR A 669 4.18 12.58 33.78
C THR A 669 3.10 11.96 34.66
N ILE A 670 3.33 11.91 35.96
CA ILE A 670 2.39 11.37 36.95
C ILE A 670 2.18 12.36 38.08
N THR A 671 1.12 12.22 38.86
CA THR A 671 0.97 12.91 40.15
C THR A 671 1.52 12.08 41.31
N VAL A 672 1.72 12.71 42.48
CA VAL A 672 2.17 11.98 43.69
C VAL A 672 1.15 10.90 44.10
N ASP A 673 -0.15 11.17 43.93
CA ASP A 673 -1.23 10.25 44.29
C ASP A 673 -1.27 9.00 43.39
N GLU A 674 -0.82 9.12 42.14
CA GLU A 674 -0.77 8.02 41.16
C GLU A 674 0.46 7.11 41.32
N ARG A 675 1.43 7.51 42.15
CA ARG A 675 2.73 6.81 42.34
C ARG A 675 2.56 5.30 42.58
N ASP A 676 1.71 4.92 43.52
CA ASP A 676 1.58 3.51 43.93
C ASP A 676 0.91 2.64 42.86
N ALA A 677 -0.10 3.21 42.18
CA ALA A 677 -0.75 2.55 41.05
C ALA A 677 0.23 2.36 39.89
N VAL A 678 1.03 3.39 39.56
CA VAL A 678 2.03 3.29 38.49
C VAL A 678 3.17 2.35 38.87
N ALA A 679 3.64 2.37 40.12
CA ALA A 679 4.67 1.46 40.61
C ALA A 679 4.24 -0.01 40.55
N THR A 680 2.98 -0.31 40.87
CA THR A 680 2.42 -1.67 40.75
C THR A 680 2.27 -2.08 39.29
N GLU A 681 1.76 -1.22 38.40
CA GLU A 681 1.70 -1.48 36.96
C GLU A 681 3.09 -1.78 36.36
N ILE A 682 4.11 -1.03 36.75
CA ILE A 682 5.50 -1.24 36.29
C ILE A 682 6.06 -2.56 36.81
N LYS A 683 5.82 -2.89 38.09
CA LYS A 683 6.26 -4.18 38.67
C LYS A 683 5.61 -5.37 37.96
N ASP A 684 4.32 -5.29 37.67
CA ASP A 684 3.58 -6.32 36.93
C ASP A 684 4.09 -6.47 35.49
N ALA A 685 4.38 -5.35 34.82
CA ALA A 685 4.94 -5.36 33.46
C ALA A 685 6.35 -6.00 33.43
N LEU A 686 7.21 -5.71 34.40
CA LEU A 686 8.54 -6.32 34.52
C LEU A 686 8.43 -7.83 34.83
N ALA A 687 7.52 -8.22 35.73
CA ALA A 687 7.30 -9.64 36.05
C ALA A 687 6.81 -10.44 34.83
N ARG A 688 5.87 -9.88 34.06
CA ARG A 688 5.38 -10.51 32.81
C ARG A 688 6.45 -10.61 31.74
N ALA A 689 7.36 -9.64 31.67
CA ALA A 689 8.45 -9.68 30.72
C ALA A 689 9.40 -10.87 30.94
N ASP A 690 9.69 -11.18 32.22
CA ASP A 690 10.53 -12.31 32.60
C ASP A 690 9.81 -13.66 32.47
N SER A 691 8.50 -13.71 32.71
CA SER A 691 7.74 -14.97 32.63
C SER A 691 7.31 -15.34 31.22
N GLU A 692 6.99 -14.37 30.36
CA GLU A 692 6.30 -14.57 29.08
C GLU A 692 7.06 -13.94 27.90
N TRP A 693 7.19 -12.61 27.86
CA TRP A 693 7.59 -11.91 26.62
C TRP A 693 9.00 -12.24 26.14
N ARG A 694 9.98 -12.41 27.04
CA ARG A 694 11.34 -12.82 26.67
C ARG A 694 11.38 -14.25 26.11
N ARG A 695 10.63 -15.16 26.72
CA ARG A 695 10.52 -16.55 26.24
C ARG A 695 9.82 -16.63 24.89
N ASP A 696 8.77 -15.83 24.70
CA ASP A 696 8.08 -15.75 23.43
C ASP A 696 8.97 -15.17 22.33
N ALA A 697 9.77 -14.13 22.64
CA ALA A 697 10.76 -13.59 21.72
C ALA A 697 11.80 -14.63 21.28
N GLU A 698 12.39 -15.38 22.22
CA GLU A 698 13.35 -16.45 21.92
C GLU A 698 12.71 -17.57 21.08
N ARG A 699 11.48 -17.95 21.43
CA ARG A 699 10.74 -18.99 20.72
C ARG A 699 10.37 -18.55 19.30
N LEU A 700 9.90 -17.31 19.12
CA LEU A 700 9.64 -16.73 17.80
C LEU A 700 10.91 -16.69 16.95
N LYS A 701 12.05 -16.33 17.54
CA LYS A 701 13.34 -16.30 16.84
C LYS A 701 13.75 -17.70 16.37
N ALA A 702 13.60 -18.71 17.23
CA ALA A 702 13.89 -20.10 16.87
C ALA A 702 12.93 -20.63 15.77
N GLU A 703 11.64 -20.33 15.89
CA GLU A 703 10.62 -20.75 14.93
C GLU A 703 10.83 -20.10 13.55
N VAL A 704 11.16 -18.80 13.48
CA VAL A 704 11.51 -18.09 12.24
C VAL A 704 12.68 -18.78 11.53
N VAL A 705 13.76 -19.09 12.26
CA VAL A 705 14.93 -19.80 11.70
C VAL A 705 14.56 -21.20 11.21
N ALA A 706 13.74 -21.94 11.98
CA ALA A 706 13.32 -23.30 11.63
C ALA A 706 12.55 -23.37 10.29
N ILE A 707 11.84 -22.31 9.93
CA ILE A 707 11.04 -22.24 8.69
C ILE A 707 11.70 -21.41 7.58
N GLN A 708 12.96 -21.00 7.73
CA GLN A 708 13.70 -20.21 6.73
C GLN A 708 13.59 -20.78 5.31
N GLY A 709 13.74 -22.10 5.16
CA GLY A 709 13.69 -22.78 3.86
C GLY A 709 12.31 -22.78 3.17
N SER A 710 11.27 -22.31 3.87
CA SER A 710 9.93 -22.15 3.33
C SER A 710 9.61 -20.70 2.93
N PHE A 711 10.55 -19.75 3.05
CA PHE A 711 10.35 -18.36 2.65
C PHE A 711 11.23 -17.97 1.48
N PHE A 712 10.79 -16.98 0.71
CA PHE A 712 11.73 -16.21 -0.10
C PHE A 712 12.71 -15.50 0.84
N GLN A 713 14.00 -15.50 0.50
CA GLN A 713 15.04 -14.98 1.37
C GLN A 713 14.77 -13.53 1.82
N LEU A 714 14.26 -12.68 0.92
CA LEU A 714 13.90 -11.30 1.23
C LEU A 714 12.78 -11.18 2.27
N GLU A 715 11.75 -12.02 2.19
CA GLU A 715 10.64 -12.03 3.16
C GLU A 715 11.12 -12.55 4.52
N PHE A 716 11.96 -13.59 4.51
CA PHE A 716 12.61 -14.08 5.73
C PHE A 716 13.45 -12.99 6.40
N ASP A 717 14.31 -12.31 5.63
CA ASP A 717 15.19 -11.25 6.14
C ASP A 717 14.34 -10.12 6.75
N ARG A 718 13.26 -9.73 6.07
CA ARG A 718 12.31 -8.70 6.54
C ARG A 718 11.62 -9.09 7.85
N VAL A 719 11.11 -10.32 7.96
CA VAL A 719 10.44 -10.82 9.18
C VAL A 719 11.44 -10.93 10.33
N SER A 720 12.64 -11.44 10.06
CA SER A 720 13.73 -11.59 11.03
C SER A 720 14.21 -10.23 11.55
N GLU A 721 14.39 -9.25 10.67
CA GLU A 721 14.76 -7.88 11.03
C GLU A 721 13.67 -7.21 11.89
N LYS A 722 12.40 -7.28 11.46
CA LYS A 722 11.26 -6.76 12.25
C LYS A 722 11.20 -7.38 13.64
N LEU A 723 11.35 -8.70 13.75
CA LEU A 723 11.36 -9.38 15.05
C LEU A 723 12.54 -8.90 15.90
N SER A 724 13.73 -8.77 15.32
CA SER A 724 14.92 -8.29 16.03
C SER A 724 14.75 -6.86 16.55
N LEU A 725 14.15 -5.98 15.75
CA LEU A 725 13.79 -4.62 16.17
C LEU A 725 12.75 -4.61 17.30
N LEU A 726 11.74 -5.47 17.24
CA LEU A 726 10.74 -5.58 18.30
C LEU A 726 11.32 -6.09 19.61
N ILE A 727 12.25 -7.05 19.55
CA ILE A 727 12.98 -7.54 20.72
C ILE A 727 13.83 -6.41 21.32
N HIS A 728 14.54 -5.67 20.49
CA HIS A 728 15.32 -4.52 20.95
C HIS A 728 14.44 -3.44 21.60
N ASP A 729 13.30 -3.12 20.98
CA ASP A 729 12.33 -2.17 21.52
C ASP A 729 11.75 -2.64 22.86
N LEU A 730 11.45 -3.93 23.00
CA LEU A 730 11.02 -4.54 24.26
C LEU A 730 12.09 -4.34 25.33
N GLU A 731 13.34 -4.73 25.06
CA GLU A 731 14.44 -4.60 26.02
C GLU A 731 14.67 -3.16 26.46
N LYS A 732 14.58 -2.20 25.53
CA LYS A 732 14.69 -0.77 25.83
C LYS A 732 13.55 -0.29 26.74
N LEU A 733 12.32 -0.71 26.47
CA LEU A 733 11.15 -0.35 27.30
C LEU A 733 11.25 -0.97 28.70
N LEU A 734 11.75 -2.20 28.81
CA LEU A 734 11.97 -2.85 30.11
C LEU A 734 13.08 -2.17 30.91
N ALA A 735 14.18 -1.77 30.27
CA ALA A 735 15.24 -1.00 30.91
C ALA A 735 14.74 0.36 31.42
N LEU A 736 13.91 1.04 30.64
CA LEU A 736 13.26 2.29 31.07
C LEU A 736 12.34 2.06 32.28
N ASN A 737 11.51 1.02 32.24
CA ASN A 737 10.60 0.67 33.33
C ASN A 737 11.34 0.25 34.62
N ALA A 738 12.50 -0.40 34.51
CA ALA A 738 13.35 -0.68 35.66
C ALA A 738 13.86 0.62 36.31
N ARG A 739 14.36 1.58 35.52
CA ARG A 739 14.79 2.89 36.03
C ARG A 739 13.63 3.69 36.66
N ARG A 740 12.43 3.60 36.08
CA ARG A 740 11.22 4.22 36.63
C ARG A 740 10.81 3.61 37.95
N LYS A 741 10.91 2.29 38.09
CA LYS A 741 10.72 1.62 39.38
C LYS A 741 11.69 2.16 40.43
N ASP A 742 12.98 2.24 40.12
CA ASP A 742 13.99 2.76 41.03
C ASP A 742 13.72 4.21 41.43
N PHE A 743 13.28 5.06 40.48
CA PHE A 743 12.89 6.43 40.77
C PHE A 743 11.64 6.53 41.66
N LEU A 744 10.61 5.69 41.43
CA LEU A 744 9.41 5.70 42.27
C LEU A 744 9.69 5.20 43.70
N GLU A 745 10.58 4.21 43.84
CA GLU A 745 11.06 3.75 45.15
C GLU A 745 11.88 4.84 45.85
N GLY A 746 12.73 5.57 45.12
CA GLY A 746 13.45 6.73 45.63
C GLY A 746 12.54 7.90 46.01
N LEU A 747 11.49 8.16 45.24
CA LEU A 747 10.47 9.18 45.55
C LEU A 747 9.70 8.80 46.81
N GLU A 748 9.33 7.54 46.96
CA GLU A 748 8.69 7.03 48.16
C GLU A 748 9.59 7.16 49.39
N ASP A 749 10.87 6.80 49.29
CA ASP A 749 11.84 7.00 50.38
C ASP A 749 12.01 8.48 50.74
N PHE A 750 12.10 9.37 49.74
CA PHE A 750 12.18 10.81 49.96
C PHE A 750 10.93 11.34 50.68
N LEU A 751 9.74 10.97 50.22
CA LEU A 751 8.47 11.39 50.83
C LEU A 751 8.32 10.84 52.25
N ARG A 752 8.61 9.55 52.47
CA ARG A 752 8.61 8.97 53.83
C ARG A 752 9.62 9.66 54.74
N THR A 753 10.81 10.00 54.25
CA THR A 753 11.80 10.74 55.05
C THR A 753 11.25 12.13 55.41
N ALA A 754 10.68 12.84 54.43
CA ALA A 754 10.05 14.15 54.65
C ALA A 754 8.83 14.08 55.59
N GLU A 755 8.08 12.98 55.61
CA GLU A 755 6.91 12.78 56.47
C GLU A 755 7.29 12.29 57.89
N ALA A 756 8.23 11.34 58.02
CA ALA A 756 8.74 10.84 59.31
C ALA A 756 9.44 11.93 60.14
N SER A 757 9.90 12.98 59.48
CA SER A 757 10.45 14.19 60.11
C SER A 757 9.45 14.93 61.02
N VAL A 758 8.14 14.70 60.84
CA VAL A 758 7.07 15.27 61.66
C VAL A 758 7.03 14.63 63.04
N ASP A 759 7.42 13.36 63.16
CA ASP A 759 7.45 12.61 64.43
C ASP A 759 8.78 12.75 65.19
N PHE A 760 9.87 13.12 64.51
CA PHE A 760 11.20 13.23 65.11
C PHE A 760 11.34 14.45 66.04
N CYS A 761 10.78 15.60 65.64
CA CYS A 761 10.82 16.83 66.45
C CYS A 761 9.81 16.82 67.60
N SER A 762 8.70 16.07 67.48
CA SER A 762 7.74 15.89 68.58
C SER A 762 8.31 15.00 69.71
N GLN A 763 9.20 14.06 69.40
CA GLN A 763 9.96 13.28 70.39
C GLN A 763 11.16 14.03 70.98
N ALA A 764 11.87 14.84 70.18
CA ALA A 764 12.95 15.70 70.68
C ALA A 764 12.43 16.76 71.67
N ALA A 765 11.26 17.34 71.41
CA ALA A 765 10.59 18.28 72.32
C ALA A 765 10.08 17.64 73.63
N ALA A 766 9.92 16.31 73.67
CA ALA A 766 9.46 15.58 74.86
C ALA A 766 10.60 15.11 75.78
N SER A 767 11.86 15.17 75.34
CA SER A 767 13.02 14.57 76.04
C SER A 767 13.99 15.56 76.67
N SER A 768 13.88 16.87 76.43
CA SER A 768 14.67 17.89 77.12
C SER A 768 13.80 18.90 77.87
N THR A 769 14.04 19.04 79.17
CA THR A 769 13.64 20.21 79.94
C THR A 769 14.32 21.43 79.31
N THR A 770 13.50 22.31 78.71
CA THR A 770 13.83 23.48 77.88
C THR A 770 14.58 23.16 76.57
N PRO A 771 13.94 23.31 75.39
CA PRO A 771 14.65 23.20 74.12
C PRO A 771 15.47 24.48 73.89
N ASP A 772 16.80 24.36 73.93
CA ASP A 772 17.66 25.39 73.37
C ASP A 772 17.36 25.53 71.88
N ARG A 773 16.91 26.73 71.49
CA ARG A 773 16.52 27.08 70.11
C ARG A 773 17.63 26.78 69.10
N GLU A 774 18.88 26.96 69.50
CA GLU A 774 20.07 26.62 68.70
C GLU A 774 20.17 25.13 68.38
N ASN A 775 19.80 24.25 69.32
CA ASN A 775 19.85 22.80 69.12
C ASN A 775 18.77 22.34 68.13
N ILE A 776 17.58 22.96 68.18
CA ILE A 776 16.50 22.73 67.20
C ILE A 776 16.90 23.22 65.80
N GLU A 777 17.54 24.39 65.71
CA GLU A 777 18.02 24.94 64.43
C GLU A 777 19.12 24.05 63.81
N GLN A 778 20.06 23.55 64.62
CA GLN A 778 21.12 22.67 64.14
C GLN A 778 20.56 21.32 63.64
N ILE A 779 19.70 20.68 64.43
CA ILE A 779 19.04 19.42 64.02
C ILE A 779 18.18 19.61 62.76
N THR A 780 17.50 20.76 62.64
CA THR A 780 16.68 21.08 61.46
C THR A 780 17.54 21.31 60.22
N ASN A 781 18.70 21.97 60.36
CA ASN A 781 19.63 22.18 59.26
C ASN A 781 20.26 20.85 58.80
N ASP A 782 20.74 20.01 59.71
CA ASP A 782 21.30 18.68 59.39
C ASP A 782 20.26 17.81 58.65
N PHE A 783 19.00 17.88 59.07
CA PHE A 783 17.90 17.18 58.38
C PHE A 783 17.59 17.76 57.00
N CYS A 784 17.62 19.09 56.85
CA CYS A 784 17.47 19.74 55.55
C CYS A 784 18.62 19.36 54.60
N GLU A 785 19.86 19.30 55.07
CA GLU A 785 21.01 18.86 54.29
C GLU A 785 20.86 17.40 53.83
N ASN A 786 20.35 16.52 54.70
CA ASN A 786 20.03 15.13 54.34
C ASN A 786 18.91 15.06 53.27
N LEU A 787 17.83 15.83 53.45
CA LEU A 787 16.75 15.92 52.45
C LEU A 787 17.26 16.49 51.12
N GLU A 788 18.10 17.52 51.14
CA GLU A 788 18.70 18.09 49.93
C GLU A 788 19.60 17.07 49.22
N SER A 789 20.41 16.31 49.97
CA SER A 789 21.22 15.21 49.43
C SER A 789 20.38 14.12 48.78
N LYS A 790 19.32 13.64 49.45
CA LYS A 790 18.35 12.70 48.88
C LYS A 790 17.61 13.30 47.68
N GLY A 791 17.33 14.61 47.72
CA GLY A 791 16.73 15.37 46.64
C GLY A 791 17.59 15.39 45.37
N VAL A 792 18.91 15.56 45.51
CA VAL A 792 19.86 15.47 44.39
C VAL A 792 19.88 14.06 43.79
N GLN A 793 19.91 13.02 44.62
CA GLN A 793 19.83 11.63 44.16
C GLN A 793 18.51 11.35 43.42
N LEU A 794 17.39 11.88 43.95
CA LEU A 794 16.08 11.76 43.34
C LEU A 794 16.03 12.43 41.95
N MET A 795 16.65 13.60 41.77
CA MET A 795 16.74 14.26 40.46
C MET A 795 17.56 13.45 39.44
N GLN A 796 18.65 12.79 39.88
CA GLN A 796 19.43 11.91 39.01
C GLN A 796 18.60 10.69 38.55
N LEU A 797 17.87 10.07 39.49
CA LEU A 797 16.95 8.98 39.17
C LEU A 797 15.82 9.44 38.25
N GLN A 798 15.29 10.66 38.46
CA GLN A 798 14.24 11.25 37.63
C GLN A 798 14.68 11.41 36.17
N GLN A 799 15.89 11.92 35.96
CA GLN A 799 16.47 12.10 34.63
C GLN A 799 16.68 10.76 33.93
N ALA A 800 17.19 9.75 34.65
CA ALA A 800 17.40 8.41 34.10
C ALA A 800 16.09 7.68 33.78
N ALA A 801 15.03 7.97 34.53
CA ALA A 801 13.70 7.39 34.39
C ALA A 801 12.84 8.05 33.30
N GLU A 802 13.27 9.19 32.74
CA GLU A 802 12.49 10.00 31.80
C GLU A 802 11.04 10.19 32.28
N MET A 803 10.88 10.51 33.57
CA MET A 803 9.59 10.64 34.24
C MET A 803 9.55 11.92 35.07
N THR A 804 8.38 12.55 35.16
CA THR A 804 8.16 13.79 35.90
C THR A 804 6.99 13.64 36.85
N VAL A 805 7.09 14.24 38.03
CA VAL A 805 6.00 14.25 39.01
C VAL A 805 5.39 15.64 39.03
N ALA A 806 4.17 15.75 38.50
CA ALA A 806 3.43 17.00 38.44
C ALA A 806 3.19 17.54 39.85
N HIS A 807 3.36 18.87 40.01
CA HIS A 807 3.14 19.58 41.27
C HIS A 807 4.05 19.18 42.44
N PHE A 808 5.10 18.39 42.18
CA PHE A 808 6.13 18.05 43.15
C PHE A 808 7.42 18.83 42.87
N SER A 809 8.03 19.35 43.93
CA SER A 809 9.29 20.09 43.86
C SER A 809 10.08 19.82 45.14
N VAL A 810 11.28 19.23 45.00
CA VAL A 810 12.19 18.98 46.13
C VAL A 810 12.44 20.26 46.94
N PRO A 811 12.83 21.41 46.33
CA PRO A 811 13.01 22.67 47.08
C PRO A 811 11.76 23.11 47.82
N SER A 812 10.57 22.95 47.22
CA SER A 812 9.30 23.32 47.85
C SER A 812 8.99 22.45 49.06
N THR A 813 9.30 21.15 49.00
CA THR A 813 9.11 20.20 50.10
C THR A 813 10.07 20.48 51.26
N VAL A 814 11.36 20.71 50.97
CA VAL A 814 12.36 21.10 51.98
C VAL A 814 11.99 22.43 52.63
N LYS A 815 11.54 23.42 51.83
CA LYS A 815 11.08 24.71 52.34
C LYS A 815 9.85 24.58 53.23
N ARG A 816 8.86 23.76 52.85
CA ARG A 816 7.68 23.48 53.68
C ARG A 816 8.06 22.80 54.99
N PHE A 817 9.01 21.88 54.98
CA PHE A 817 9.54 21.26 56.19
C PHE A 817 10.20 22.30 57.11
N ARG A 818 11.15 23.08 56.58
CA ARG A 818 11.87 24.12 57.34
C ARG A 818 10.92 25.16 57.95
N ARG A 819 9.93 25.64 57.19
CA ARG A 819 8.89 26.57 57.70
C ARG A 819 8.01 25.94 58.78
N ARG A 820 7.72 24.64 58.71
CA ARG A 820 6.93 23.93 59.74
C ARG A 820 7.70 23.79 61.06
N GLN A 821 9.03 23.63 61.01
CA GLN A 821 9.85 23.45 62.21
C GLN A 821 10.30 24.77 62.86
N LEU A 822 10.68 25.77 62.06
CA LEU A 822 11.26 27.04 62.54
C LEU A 822 10.30 28.24 62.43
N GLY A 823 9.10 28.06 61.88
CA GLY A 823 8.14 29.13 61.59
C GLY A 823 8.61 30.06 60.46
N ASP A 824 7.93 31.20 60.28
CA ASP A 824 8.30 32.23 59.29
C ASP A 824 9.66 32.91 59.59
N GLN A 825 10.23 32.65 60.78
CA GLN A 825 11.56 33.12 61.20
C GLN A 825 12.70 32.25 60.65
N GLY A 826 12.40 31.10 60.01
CA GLY A 826 13.38 30.22 59.38
C GLY A 826 13.59 30.46 57.88
N GLU A 827 12.98 31.50 57.30
CA GLU A 827 13.33 31.96 55.97
C GLU A 827 14.69 32.65 56.00
N PRO A 828 15.61 32.35 55.07
CA PRO A 828 16.83 33.13 54.96
C PRO A 828 16.41 34.59 54.81
N THR A 829 16.90 35.45 55.71
CA THR A 829 16.57 36.86 55.68
C THR A 829 16.97 37.44 54.32
N PHE A 830 16.42 38.60 53.96
CA PHE A 830 16.89 39.31 52.77
C PHE A 830 18.41 39.47 52.80
N GLU A 831 18.99 39.67 53.99
CA GLU A 831 20.45 39.73 54.18
C GLU A 831 21.15 38.39 53.94
N ASP A 832 20.60 37.24 54.37
CA ASP A 832 21.17 35.92 54.06
C ASP A 832 21.08 35.57 52.58
N LEU A 833 19.95 35.89 51.94
CA LEU A 833 19.78 35.72 50.50
C LEU A 833 20.68 36.67 49.72
N TYR A 834 20.84 37.91 50.20
CA TYR A 834 21.74 38.90 49.61
C TYR A 834 23.20 38.53 49.84
N ALA A 835 23.57 37.92 50.98
CA ALA A 835 24.91 37.42 51.25
C ALA A 835 25.23 36.19 50.41
N ARG A 836 24.26 35.28 50.22
CA ARG A 836 24.41 34.14 49.29
C ARG A 836 24.48 34.62 47.83
N LEU A 837 23.68 35.62 47.45
CA LEU A 837 23.72 36.25 46.13
C LEU A 837 25.03 37.03 45.93
N ALA A 838 25.51 37.75 46.95
CA ALA A 838 26.78 38.47 46.93
C ALA A 838 27.95 37.49 46.85
N ALA A 839 27.92 36.37 47.58
CA ALA A 839 28.89 35.30 47.43
C ALA A 839 28.86 34.63 46.04
N LEU A 840 27.67 34.55 45.42
CA LEU A 840 27.49 34.08 44.03
C LEU A 840 27.93 35.12 42.98
N VAL A 841 27.86 36.41 43.29
CA VAL A 841 28.31 37.53 42.45
C VAL A 841 29.82 37.76 42.60
N ASP A 842 30.39 37.48 43.77
CA ASP A 842 31.82 37.51 44.06
C ASP A 842 32.55 36.24 43.59
N THR A 843 31.82 35.13 43.34
CA THR A 843 32.37 34.06 42.51
C THR A 843 32.59 34.58 41.09
N PRO A 844 33.80 34.43 40.53
CA PRO A 844 34.08 34.92 39.18
C PRO A 844 33.08 34.31 38.20
N LEU A 845 32.36 35.18 37.50
CA LEU A 845 31.41 34.78 36.45
C LEU A 845 32.15 33.86 35.45
N PRO A 846 31.52 32.75 35.03
CA PRO A 846 32.11 31.88 34.02
C PRO A 846 32.39 32.68 32.74
N ASN A 847 33.45 32.32 32.01
CA ASN A 847 33.88 33.06 30.82
C ASN A 847 32.78 33.11 29.75
N GLU A 848 32.88 34.07 28.81
CA GLU A 848 31.91 34.29 27.72
C GLU A 848 31.55 33.02 26.91
N ASP A 849 32.39 31.99 26.98
CA ASP A 849 32.22 30.70 26.31
C ASP A 849 31.16 29.78 26.97
N ASP A 850 30.72 30.05 28.19
CA ASP A 850 29.80 29.16 28.94
C ASP A 850 28.30 29.44 28.71
N PHE A 851 27.93 30.58 28.10
CA PHE A 851 26.53 30.94 27.81
C PHE A 851 26.32 31.56 26.42
N PRO A 852 26.25 30.75 25.35
CA PRO A 852 25.99 31.25 24.01
C PRO A 852 24.55 31.81 23.88
N GLY A 853 24.41 33.00 23.27
CA GLY A 853 23.13 33.57 22.88
C GLY A 853 22.72 34.85 23.64
N ALA A 854 21.42 35.01 23.89
CA ALA A 854 20.83 36.26 24.38
C ALA A 854 21.30 36.68 25.79
N HIS A 855 21.75 35.74 26.62
CA HIS A 855 22.23 36.01 27.98
C HIS A 855 23.64 36.63 27.99
N GLY A 856 24.57 36.11 27.19
CA GLY A 856 25.91 36.70 27.02
C GLY A 856 25.87 38.12 26.46
N GLU A 857 24.99 38.40 25.48
CA GLU A 857 24.81 39.76 24.93
C GLU A 857 24.24 40.74 25.97
N LEU A 858 23.39 40.27 26.89
CA LEU A 858 22.89 41.07 28.01
C LEU A 858 24.00 41.41 29.02
N LEU A 859 24.86 40.44 29.35
CA LEU A 859 26.02 40.65 30.22
C LEU A 859 27.02 41.63 29.58
N ARG A 860 27.29 41.50 28.28
CA ARG A 860 28.14 42.43 27.52
C ARG A 860 27.59 43.86 27.59
N ARG A 861 26.27 44.04 27.44
CA ARG A 861 25.63 45.37 27.54
C ARG A 861 25.68 45.98 28.93
N VAL A 862 25.63 45.17 29.98
CA VAL A 862 25.83 45.67 31.35
C VAL A 862 27.26 46.17 31.52
N ARG A 863 28.25 45.42 31.04
CA ARG A 863 29.67 45.79 31.08
C ARG A 863 29.99 47.04 30.24
N ASP A 864 29.38 47.16 29.06
CA ASP A 864 29.48 48.36 28.22
C ASP A 864 28.86 49.59 28.92
N ALA A 865 27.76 49.41 29.65
CA ALA A 865 27.15 50.49 30.43
C ALA A 865 27.99 50.90 31.64
N GLU A 866 28.64 49.94 32.32
CA GLU A 866 29.56 50.18 33.44
C GLU A 866 30.80 50.95 33.00
N THR A 867 31.40 50.56 31.87
CA THR A 867 32.56 51.25 31.31
C THR A 867 32.20 52.66 30.83
N ALA A 868 31.04 52.84 30.21
CA ALA A 868 30.54 54.16 29.82
C ALA A 868 30.23 55.06 31.03
N GLU A 869 29.71 54.49 32.13
CA GLU A 869 29.50 55.22 33.39
C GLU A 869 30.82 55.65 34.02
N ALA A 870 31.82 54.75 34.09
CA ALA A 870 33.14 55.03 34.63
C ALA A 870 33.86 56.15 33.85
N ALA A 871 33.81 56.10 32.51
CA ALA A 871 34.37 57.15 31.67
C ALA A 871 33.67 58.51 31.89
N LEU A 872 32.36 58.50 32.08
CA LEU A 872 31.59 59.73 32.29
C LEU A 872 31.78 60.31 33.70
N LEU A 873 32.08 59.48 34.70
CA LEU A 873 32.51 59.90 36.03
C LEU A 873 33.89 60.57 35.98
N GLU A 874 34.84 60.00 35.24
CA GLU A 874 36.17 60.58 35.02
C GLU A 874 36.10 61.93 34.28
N ASP A 875 35.19 62.06 33.31
CA ASP A 875 34.88 63.33 32.61
C ASP A 875 34.24 64.38 33.54
N ILE A 876 33.47 63.96 34.55
CA ILE A 876 32.89 64.85 35.55
C ILE A 876 33.94 65.31 36.56
N GLU A 877 34.84 64.42 36.97
CA GLU A 877 35.92 64.71 37.92
C GLU A 877 37.01 65.61 37.33
N SER A 878 37.25 65.51 36.01
CA SER A 878 38.24 66.33 35.29
C SER A 878 37.72 67.70 34.81
N ALA A 879 36.43 68.02 35.01
CA ALA A 879 35.84 69.26 34.53
C ALA A 879 36.13 70.47 35.48
N PRO A 880 36.77 71.57 35.01
CA PRO A 880 37.04 72.75 35.83
C PRO A 880 35.75 73.55 36.13
N THR A 881 35.64 74.08 37.35
CA THR A 881 34.37 74.58 37.94
C THR A 881 34.17 76.11 37.88
N THR A 882 34.85 76.84 37.00
CA THR A 882 34.97 78.32 37.12
C THR A 882 34.20 79.16 36.09
N ASN A 883 33.25 78.62 35.32
CA ASN A 883 32.45 79.44 34.37
C ASN A 883 30.97 79.03 34.28
N GLU A 884 30.06 79.98 34.03
CA GLU A 884 28.60 79.76 34.05
C GLU A 884 28.10 78.80 32.93
N GLU A 885 28.77 78.83 31.78
CA GLU A 885 28.54 77.86 30.68
C GLU A 885 29.08 76.45 31.03
N GLN A 886 30.10 76.36 31.87
CA GLN A 886 30.67 75.09 32.33
C GLN A 886 29.80 74.45 33.42
N ALA A 887 29.15 75.25 34.26
CA ALA A 887 28.17 74.75 35.24
C ALA A 887 26.95 74.10 34.56
N LYS A 888 26.47 74.68 33.44
CA LYS A 888 25.42 74.07 32.61
C LYS A 888 25.89 72.75 31.98
N ARG A 889 27.15 72.68 31.56
CA ARG A 889 27.76 71.45 31.01
C ARG A 889 27.92 70.36 32.07
N LEU A 890 28.36 70.70 33.28
CA LEU A 890 28.44 69.80 34.43
C LEU A 890 27.06 69.27 34.85
N LEU A 891 26.03 70.13 34.86
CA LEU A 891 24.66 69.70 35.12
C LEU A 891 24.17 68.71 34.05
N ALA A 892 24.44 68.98 32.78
CA ALA A 892 24.10 68.06 31.68
C ALA A 892 24.83 66.71 31.79
N LEU A 893 26.12 66.71 32.18
CA LEU A 893 26.88 65.48 32.43
C LEU A 893 26.34 64.70 33.63
N LYS A 894 25.97 65.36 34.73
CA LYS A 894 25.34 64.71 35.89
C LYS A 894 23.98 64.09 35.56
N THR A 895 23.16 64.76 34.74
CA THR A 895 21.89 64.18 34.26
C THR A 895 22.14 62.96 33.39
N ARG A 896 23.14 63.03 32.50
CA ARG A 896 23.53 61.90 31.64
C ARG A 896 24.11 60.72 32.45
N LEU A 897 24.82 61.00 33.55
CA LEU A 897 25.27 59.98 34.49
C LEU A 897 24.10 59.29 35.18
N ALA A 898 23.11 60.05 35.65
CA ALA A 898 21.91 59.51 36.27
C ALA A 898 21.11 58.62 35.28
N ASP A 899 21.04 59.01 34.02
CA ASP A 899 20.40 58.23 32.96
C ASP A 899 21.17 56.91 32.68
N LEU A 900 22.50 56.96 32.63
CA LEU A 900 23.35 55.77 32.47
C LEU A 900 23.25 54.82 33.67
N GLN A 901 23.23 55.34 34.90
CA GLN A 901 23.03 54.56 36.12
C GLN A 901 21.67 53.86 36.14
N ASN A 902 20.61 54.56 35.72
CA ASN A 902 19.29 53.96 35.57
C ASN A 902 19.27 52.89 34.47
N ALA A 903 19.92 53.12 33.34
CA ALA A 903 20.03 52.16 32.25
C ALA A 903 20.78 50.89 32.68
N ARG A 904 21.92 51.03 33.38
CA ARG A 904 22.69 49.92 33.96
C ARG A 904 21.85 49.11 34.95
N LYS A 905 21.13 49.78 35.85
CA LYS A 905 20.24 49.14 36.82
C LYS A 905 19.13 48.33 36.15
N GLN A 906 18.51 48.87 35.10
CA GLN A 906 17.48 48.17 34.32
C GLN A 906 18.04 46.96 33.55
N LEU A 907 19.25 47.07 33.00
CA LEU A 907 19.93 45.95 32.33
C LEU A 907 20.32 44.84 33.33
N SER A 908 20.83 45.22 34.51
CA SER A 908 21.19 44.27 35.59
C SER A 908 19.97 43.50 36.11
N LEU A 909 18.84 44.19 36.30
CA LEU A 909 17.57 43.53 36.67
C LEU A 909 17.06 42.57 35.59
N ARG A 910 17.33 42.85 34.32
CA ARG A 910 17.00 41.92 33.21
C ARG A 910 17.91 40.71 33.19
N VAL A 911 19.21 40.86 33.48
CA VAL A 911 20.14 39.72 33.64
C VAL A 911 19.66 38.81 34.77
N ILE A 912 19.33 39.36 35.94
CA ILE A 912 18.86 38.60 37.10
C ILE A 912 17.55 37.86 36.79
N ARG A 913 16.57 38.51 36.15
CA ARG A 913 15.32 37.85 35.74
C ARG A 913 15.57 36.72 34.75
N ASN A 914 16.41 36.96 33.74
CA ASN A 914 16.73 35.95 32.74
C ASN A 914 17.50 34.76 33.35
N TYR A 915 18.36 35.01 34.34
CA TYR A 915 19.05 33.96 35.10
C TYR A 915 18.08 33.14 35.97
N LEU A 916 17.12 33.80 36.63
CA LEU A 916 16.05 33.11 37.37
C LEU A 916 15.14 32.30 36.44
N ASP A 917 14.83 32.81 35.24
CA ASP A 917 14.06 32.07 34.23
C ASP A 917 14.83 30.84 33.72
N ILE A 918 16.16 30.94 33.56
CA ILE A 918 17.04 29.80 33.20
C ILE A 918 17.10 28.77 34.34
N ILE A 919 17.18 29.21 35.59
CA ILE A 919 17.15 28.33 36.76
C ILE A 919 15.78 27.63 36.89
N ASN A 920 14.68 28.33 36.59
CA ASN A 920 13.34 27.75 36.65
C ASN A 920 13.00 26.84 35.45
N ALA A 921 13.77 26.93 34.35
CA ALA A 921 13.62 26.09 33.16
C ALA A 921 14.56 24.86 33.15
N ARG A 922 15.47 24.75 34.13
CA ARG A 922 16.25 23.55 34.45
C ARG A 922 15.62 22.83 35.63
#